data_AF-A0A397GFX0-F1
#
_entry.id   AF-A0A397GFX0-F1
#
_cell.length_a   1.000
_cell.length_b   1.000
_cell.length_c   1.000
_cell.angle_alpha   90.00
_cell.angle_beta   90.00
_cell.angle_gamma   90.00
#
_symmetry.space_group_name_H-M   'P 1'
#
loop_
_entity.id
_entity.type
_entity.pdbx_description
1 polymer ?
#
loop_
_entity_poly.entity_id
_entity_poly.type
_entity_poly.pdbx_seq_one_letter_code
_entity_poly.pdbx_strand_id
1 'polypeptide(L)'
;MFTKQSLVTLLGGLSVALAQTSSEQYPSLVEIEAAQATVQPYSPVSNVRGLAFNRFVNIWLENTDFDKAAADAHMSALAKKGLLLTNFWAVTHPSEPNYCAAAGGDTFGMDNDNFNQVPANVSTIADLFDTKNIAWGEYQEHLPYPGYQGFRYPESGPNDYVRKHNPAILFDSITQDATRLRQIKNFTSFYDDLKNHRLPQHMFITPNMTNDAHDTNITFAGTWSWNFLSELLEDEYFTKDTLILLTFDENSTYKIGNKIYSILLGGAVPEHLIGKEDDTFYTHYSVIASMSANWGLPSLGRWDCGANLLSFVAEKTGYVNWEVDTSNLYLNHSYPGPLSANSYTPNWPVPLTKGSCSAGHGILKDVHETYKKLAPTYNYTSPVPYDSASKTNVGVKYTRKLHSCGSGQMDEEDIIIQHGSPQSFRSSISHGASSHSPFSPAVSPISPAQSASVPAVPPTEALGLADLDAASLVPMGYSHPARSNSQGSIGDVMPRSLSMLPGYSPESFQLLSHYLATTADCMANGSTPVNPFLVQIVPLAFTSDLLLQLVLTQSAAHRAFRCRNDSDEVAQSHYTKALQLFRKGVTDFIDGKESNPLMLTVGALLMCFTETARGDMNGTIFDHLSAANSLLIRLLTQSDSAVPKDLKNFVIEYYTYTATVSMISIDARVSRQLFLNFDLEQRARQLLESEYVGNLCGCWLELLLMIPCIFDLGRQWMMEDGQPNLPTADDIAMFGSLQAQILRWAPYPSVTPEVFMAGRIFQQAMLLYLYTSLGAFSRAEQGIYQGLIDAAITDAMSYLNQLSATARINSGLCWPIAVVGSCLSDMDQQNSLRQRLHTMVNTFGLGNMQRTLLLLEHMWQVPLEDAGPWNICRAMQQHQIWISFA
;
A
#
# COMPACT_ATOMS: atom_id res chain seq x y z
N MET A 1 51.78 -38.54 -30.97
CA MET A 1 51.36 -37.41 -30.10
C MET A 1 50.64 -36.39 -30.96
N PHE A 2 49.39 -36.06 -30.66
CA PHE A 2 48.76 -34.77 -30.94
C PHE A 2 47.73 -34.52 -29.82
N THR A 3 47.56 -33.27 -29.40
CA THR A 3 46.96 -32.91 -28.10
C THR A 3 45.47 -32.55 -28.18
N LYS A 4 44.77 -32.65 -27.04
CA LYS A 4 43.30 -32.47 -26.90
C LYS A 4 42.77 -31.04 -27.13
N GLN A 5 43.49 -30.14 -27.80
CA GLN A 5 43.13 -28.71 -27.92
C GLN A 5 42.48 -28.31 -29.25
N SER A 6 42.26 -29.24 -30.20
CA SER A 6 41.71 -28.95 -31.53
C SER A 6 40.27 -29.44 -31.76
N LEU A 7 39.51 -29.73 -30.70
CA LEU A 7 38.13 -30.26 -30.79
C LEU A 7 37.06 -29.46 -30.02
N VAL A 8 37.37 -28.22 -29.62
CA VAL A 8 36.45 -27.34 -28.87
C VAL A 8 35.82 -26.26 -29.77
N THR A 9 36.43 -25.97 -30.92
CA THR A 9 36.10 -24.80 -31.76
C THR A 9 35.04 -25.04 -32.85
N LEU A 10 34.26 -26.13 -32.77
CA LEU A 10 33.24 -26.47 -33.78
C LEU A 10 31.87 -26.89 -33.20
N LEU A 11 31.60 -26.51 -31.94
CA LEU A 11 30.24 -26.50 -31.37
C LEU A 11 29.95 -25.10 -30.82
N GLY A 12 29.90 -24.13 -31.73
CA GLY A 12 29.33 -22.80 -31.45
C GLY A 12 27.82 -22.93 -31.26
N GLY A 13 27.41 -23.31 -30.06
CA GLY A 13 26.02 -23.61 -29.74
C GLY A 13 25.14 -22.38 -29.88
N LEU A 14 24.16 -22.45 -30.78
CA LEU A 14 22.94 -21.63 -30.72
C LEU A 14 22.07 -22.14 -29.57
N SER A 15 22.60 -22.01 -28.35
CA SER A 15 21.93 -22.31 -27.09
C SER A 15 20.93 -21.19 -26.80
N VAL A 16 19.86 -21.11 -27.60
CA VAL A 16 18.67 -20.37 -27.20
C VAL A 16 18.15 -21.08 -25.95
N ALA A 17 18.36 -20.48 -24.78
CA ALA A 17 17.80 -20.97 -23.54
C ALA A 17 16.27 -20.94 -23.69
N LEU A 18 15.68 -22.14 -23.76
CA LEU A 18 14.23 -22.29 -23.60
C LEU A 18 13.91 -21.81 -22.19
N ALA A 19 13.00 -20.84 -22.07
CA ALA A 19 12.52 -20.39 -20.77
C ALA A 19 11.96 -21.61 -20.03
N GLN A 20 12.52 -21.94 -18.86
CA GLN A 20 12.05 -23.08 -18.08
C GLN A 20 10.68 -22.73 -17.50
N THR A 21 9.70 -23.57 -17.79
CA THR A 21 8.33 -23.43 -17.31
C THR A 21 8.27 -23.85 -15.84
N SER A 22 8.50 -22.90 -14.92
CA SER A 22 8.33 -23.12 -13.48
C SER A 22 7.02 -22.48 -13.02
N SER A 23 6.07 -23.31 -12.60
CA SER A 23 4.83 -22.89 -11.93
C SER A 23 5.03 -22.75 -10.41
N GLU A 24 6.25 -22.46 -9.96
CA GLU A 24 6.58 -22.31 -8.55
C GLU A 24 6.17 -20.92 -8.07
N GLN A 25 5.37 -20.87 -7.00
CA GLN A 25 4.80 -19.62 -6.47
C GLN A 25 5.88 -18.67 -5.92
N TYR A 26 6.95 -19.23 -5.36
CA TYR A 26 8.03 -18.51 -4.68
C TYR A 26 9.39 -19.10 -5.07
N PRO A 27 9.86 -18.88 -6.32
CA PRO A 27 11.11 -19.46 -6.83
C PRO A 27 12.31 -18.89 -6.08
N SER A 28 13.36 -19.70 -5.85
CA SER A 28 14.48 -19.24 -5.03
C SER A 28 15.29 -18.14 -5.71
N LEU A 29 15.93 -17.28 -4.91
CA LEU A 29 16.80 -16.21 -5.42
C LEU A 29 17.88 -16.74 -6.39
N VAL A 30 18.39 -17.95 -6.16
CA VAL A 30 19.39 -18.59 -7.02
C VAL A 30 18.81 -18.95 -8.40
N GLU A 31 17.55 -19.37 -8.46
CA GLU A 31 16.85 -19.65 -9.72
C GLU A 31 16.50 -18.36 -10.47
N ILE A 32 16.12 -17.31 -9.73
CA ILE A 32 15.91 -15.96 -10.29
C ILE A 32 17.21 -15.40 -10.88
N GLU A 33 18.32 -15.45 -10.14
CA GLU A 33 19.65 -15.02 -10.61
C GLU A 33 20.13 -15.83 -11.84
N ALA A 34 19.91 -17.16 -11.84
CA ALA A 34 20.27 -18.04 -12.96
C ALA A 34 19.43 -17.75 -14.21
N ALA A 35 18.13 -17.46 -14.05
CA ALA A 35 17.25 -17.06 -15.13
C ALA A 35 17.60 -15.65 -15.65
N GLN A 36 17.88 -14.68 -14.77
CA GLN A 36 18.39 -13.35 -15.13
C GLN A 36 19.66 -13.41 -15.99
N ALA A 37 20.58 -14.32 -15.68
CA ALA A 37 21.83 -14.48 -16.42
C ALA A 37 21.66 -15.13 -17.82
N THR A 38 20.50 -15.71 -18.15
CA THR A 38 20.35 -16.59 -19.33
C THR A 38 19.10 -16.34 -20.18
N VAL A 39 17.97 -15.95 -19.59
CA VAL A 39 16.70 -15.73 -20.30
C VAL A 39 16.72 -14.36 -20.97
N GLN A 40 16.56 -14.35 -22.29
CA GLN A 40 16.54 -13.13 -23.11
C GLN A 40 15.11 -12.75 -23.48
N PRO A 41 14.75 -11.46 -23.61
CA PRO A 41 13.42 -11.06 -24.03
C PRO A 41 13.10 -11.55 -25.45
N TYR A 42 11.81 -11.59 -25.80
CA TYR A 42 11.36 -11.73 -27.18
C TYR A 42 10.52 -10.51 -27.57
N SER A 43 10.93 -9.85 -28.66
CA SER A 43 10.34 -8.61 -29.16
C SER A 43 10.08 -8.76 -30.66
N PRO A 44 9.03 -9.49 -31.07
CA PRO A 44 8.61 -9.53 -32.45
C PRO A 44 8.01 -8.18 -32.87
N VAL A 45 7.98 -7.96 -34.18
CA VAL A 45 7.39 -6.77 -34.80
C VAL A 45 6.43 -7.19 -35.92
N SER A 46 5.39 -6.41 -36.11
CA SER A 46 4.40 -6.59 -37.18
C SER A 46 3.90 -5.23 -37.66
N ASN A 47 3.23 -5.21 -38.82
CA ASN A 47 2.67 -3.99 -39.41
C ASN A 47 1.31 -4.28 -40.08
N VAL A 48 0.41 -4.87 -39.29
CA VAL A 48 -0.98 -5.16 -39.67
C VAL A 48 -1.80 -3.88 -39.51
N ARG A 49 -2.21 -3.28 -40.62
CA ARG A 49 -2.96 -2.03 -40.63
C ARG A 49 -4.36 -2.21 -40.02
N GLY A 50 -4.78 -1.29 -39.15
CA GLY A 50 -6.13 -1.24 -38.60
C GLY A 50 -7.05 -0.22 -39.29
N LEU A 51 -8.31 -0.16 -38.87
CA LEU A 51 -9.33 0.78 -39.35
C LEU A 51 -9.20 2.18 -38.71
N ALA A 52 -8.80 2.23 -37.43
CA ALA A 52 -8.66 3.42 -36.61
C ALA A 52 -7.22 3.64 -36.14
N PHE A 53 -6.55 2.58 -35.67
CA PHE A 53 -5.19 2.60 -35.14
C PHE A 53 -4.35 1.43 -35.67
N ASN A 54 -3.04 1.64 -35.81
CA ASN A 54 -2.08 0.60 -36.18
C ASN A 54 -1.38 -0.01 -34.95
N ARG A 55 -1.38 0.66 -33.80
CA ARG A 55 -0.88 0.12 -32.53
C ARG A 55 -1.85 0.45 -31.39
N PHE A 56 -1.98 -0.45 -30.42
CA PHE A 56 -2.72 -0.23 -29.18
C PHE A 56 -1.81 -0.42 -27.96
N VAL A 57 -1.94 0.46 -26.96
CA VAL A 57 -1.21 0.40 -25.70
C VAL A 57 -2.21 0.45 -24.55
N ASN A 58 -2.20 -0.54 -23.66
CA ASN A 58 -2.81 -0.46 -22.34
C ASN A 58 -1.75 0.02 -21.36
N ILE A 59 -2.10 0.98 -20.50
CA ILE A 59 -1.32 1.36 -19.32
C ILE A 59 -2.30 1.35 -18.15
N TRP A 60 -2.07 0.46 -17.19
CA TRP A 60 -2.96 0.27 -16.04
C TRP A 60 -2.29 0.77 -14.76
N LEU A 61 -3.09 1.42 -13.92
CA LEU A 61 -2.75 1.93 -12.60
C LEU A 61 -3.63 1.22 -11.54
N GLU A 62 -3.26 1.33 -10.27
CA GLU A 62 -3.92 0.65 -9.16
C GLU A 62 -5.10 1.44 -8.59
N ASN A 63 -6.13 0.69 -8.18
CA ASN A 63 -7.43 1.12 -7.68
C ASN A 63 -7.56 2.57 -7.19
N THR A 64 -8.43 3.33 -7.86
CA THR A 64 -8.76 4.70 -7.42
C THR A 64 -10.17 5.14 -7.82
N ASP A 65 -10.82 5.93 -6.96
CA ASP A 65 -12.15 6.46 -7.28
C ASP A 65 -12.05 7.50 -8.41
N PHE A 66 -12.94 7.42 -9.41
CA PHE A 66 -12.95 8.29 -10.60
C PHE A 66 -12.70 9.78 -10.28
N ASP A 67 -13.40 10.31 -9.27
CA ASP A 67 -13.34 11.73 -8.90
C ASP A 67 -11.98 12.14 -8.33
N LYS A 68 -11.23 11.22 -7.70
CA LYS A 68 -9.87 11.46 -7.20
C LYS A 68 -8.87 11.59 -8.35
N ALA A 69 -8.96 10.69 -9.33
CA ALA A 69 -8.13 10.76 -10.53
C ALA A 69 -8.48 11.98 -11.40
N ALA A 70 -9.77 12.31 -11.55
CA ALA A 70 -10.19 13.51 -12.27
C ALA A 70 -9.68 14.81 -11.60
N ALA A 71 -9.62 14.85 -10.26
CA ALA A 71 -9.11 15.98 -9.50
C ALA A 71 -7.57 16.11 -9.50
N ASP A 72 -6.82 15.07 -9.89
CA ASP A 72 -5.35 15.17 -9.97
C ASP A 72 -4.90 16.06 -11.13
N ALA A 73 -3.91 16.91 -10.86
CA ALA A 73 -3.45 17.92 -11.81
C ALA A 73 -2.75 17.34 -13.05
N HIS A 74 -2.02 16.22 -12.89
CA HIS A 74 -1.32 15.56 -13.98
C HIS A 74 -2.29 14.74 -14.84
N MET A 75 -3.22 14.01 -14.22
CA MET A 75 -4.31 13.34 -14.96
C MET A 75 -5.17 14.33 -15.74
N SER A 76 -5.59 15.43 -15.10
CA SER A 76 -6.28 16.55 -15.75
C SER A 76 -5.46 17.26 -16.85
N ALA A 77 -4.13 17.13 -16.84
CA ALA A 77 -3.28 17.65 -17.92
C ALA A 77 -3.16 16.65 -19.09
N LEU A 78 -3.09 15.35 -18.81
CA LEU A 78 -3.11 14.30 -19.83
C LEU A 78 -4.47 14.23 -20.54
N ALA A 79 -5.61 14.33 -19.83
CA ALA A 79 -6.94 14.36 -20.45
C ALA A 79 -7.10 15.47 -21.51
N LYS A 80 -6.45 16.64 -21.32
CA LYS A 80 -6.45 17.74 -22.30
C LYS A 80 -5.65 17.45 -23.57
N LYS A 81 -4.75 16.45 -23.54
CA LYS A 81 -4.02 15.89 -24.70
C LYS A 81 -4.77 14.69 -25.33
N GLY A 82 -5.95 14.32 -24.84
CA GLY A 82 -6.65 13.08 -25.21
C GLY A 82 -8.18 13.19 -25.20
N LEU A 83 -8.85 12.04 -25.07
CA LEU A 83 -10.31 11.91 -24.93
C LEU A 83 -10.61 11.20 -23.60
N LEU A 84 -11.36 11.86 -22.70
CA LEU A 84 -11.74 11.33 -21.39
C LEU A 84 -12.99 10.44 -21.50
N LEU A 85 -12.88 9.18 -21.07
CA LEU A 85 -14.01 8.24 -21.07
C LEU A 85 -14.72 8.32 -19.72
N THR A 86 -15.83 9.06 -19.66
CA THR A 86 -16.49 9.41 -18.38
C THR A 86 -17.39 8.30 -17.84
N ASN A 87 -17.66 7.28 -18.66
CA ASN A 87 -18.55 6.14 -18.40
C ASN A 87 -17.84 4.78 -18.64
N PHE A 88 -16.55 4.70 -18.29
CA PHE A 88 -15.77 3.47 -18.32
C PHE A 88 -15.80 2.76 -16.96
N TRP A 89 -15.95 1.44 -16.96
CA TRP A 89 -16.10 0.63 -15.74
C TRP A 89 -15.14 -0.57 -15.71
N ALA A 90 -14.61 -0.85 -14.51
CA ALA A 90 -14.02 -2.14 -14.20
C ALA A 90 -15.11 -3.23 -14.09
N VAL A 91 -14.72 -4.50 -13.98
CA VAL A 91 -15.68 -5.62 -14.13
C VAL A 91 -16.00 -6.35 -12.83
N THR A 92 -15.13 -6.28 -11.82
CA THR A 92 -15.32 -6.78 -10.44
C THR A 92 -14.31 -6.13 -9.50
N HIS A 93 -14.35 -6.51 -8.22
CA HIS A 93 -13.18 -6.50 -7.33
C HIS A 93 -12.68 -7.94 -7.04
N PRO A 94 -11.43 -8.17 -6.58
CA PRO A 94 -10.31 -7.21 -6.48
C PRO A 94 -9.54 -7.09 -7.81
N SER A 95 -8.27 -6.67 -7.78
CA SER A 95 -7.41 -6.41 -8.95
C SER A 95 -7.28 -7.56 -9.95
N GLU A 96 -6.79 -8.74 -9.52
CA GLU A 96 -6.41 -9.85 -10.43
C GLU A 96 -7.51 -10.25 -11.43
N PRO A 97 -8.80 -10.37 -11.07
CA PRO A 97 -9.84 -10.68 -12.05
C PRO A 97 -10.07 -9.61 -13.12
N ASN A 98 -9.72 -8.34 -12.89
CA ASN A 98 -9.78 -7.31 -13.94
C ASN A 98 -8.65 -7.52 -14.98
N TYR A 99 -7.44 -7.85 -14.54
CA TYR A 99 -6.34 -8.27 -15.42
C TYR A 99 -6.69 -9.58 -16.18
N CYS A 100 -7.26 -10.56 -15.48
CA CYS A 100 -7.77 -11.80 -16.08
C CYS A 100 -8.83 -11.54 -17.17
N ALA A 101 -9.75 -10.60 -16.91
CA ALA A 101 -10.75 -10.15 -17.87
C ALA A 101 -10.15 -9.48 -19.11
N ALA A 102 -9.06 -8.72 -18.96
CA ALA A 102 -8.38 -8.04 -20.06
C ALA A 102 -7.66 -8.99 -21.04
N ALA A 103 -7.13 -10.12 -20.57
CA ALA A 103 -6.49 -11.13 -21.43
C ALA A 103 -7.43 -12.27 -21.86
N GLY A 104 -8.36 -12.71 -21.00
CA GLY A 104 -9.24 -13.85 -21.22
C GLY A 104 -10.67 -13.52 -21.63
N GLY A 105 -11.08 -12.25 -21.60
CA GLY A 105 -12.45 -11.82 -21.92
C GLY A 105 -13.52 -12.21 -20.87
N ASP A 106 -13.10 -12.70 -19.70
CA ASP A 106 -13.97 -13.19 -18.62
C ASP A 106 -13.20 -13.27 -17.29
N THR A 107 -13.88 -13.18 -16.14
CA THR A 107 -13.22 -13.32 -14.82
C THR A 107 -13.12 -14.77 -14.35
N PHE A 108 -13.84 -15.70 -15.00
CA PHE A 108 -14.00 -17.11 -14.57
C PHE A 108 -14.47 -17.26 -13.11
N GLY A 109 -15.17 -16.25 -12.61
CA GLY A 109 -15.65 -16.13 -11.25
C GLY A 109 -14.60 -15.76 -10.19
N MET A 110 -13.38 -15.39 -10.59
CA MET A 110 -12.31 -14.97 -9.68
C MET A 110 -12.74 -13.74 -8.83
N ASP A 111 -12.44 -13.80 -7.54
CA ASP A 111 -12.89 -12.87 -6.48
C ASP A 111 -11.78 -12.62 -5.44
N ASN A 112 -10.52 -12.80 -5.84
CA ASN A 112 -9.34 -12.87 -5.00
C ASN A 112 -8.05 -12.59 -5.79
N ASP A 113 -6.99 -12.16 -5.09
CA ASP A 113 -5.64 -11.91 -5.61
C ASP A 113 -4.67 -13.06 -5.21
N ASN A 114 -5.04 -14.32 -5.50
CA ASN A 114 -4.23 -15.49 -5.15
C ASN A 114 -3.19 -15.81 -6.24
N PHE A 115 -2.44 -16.92 -6.11
CA PHE A 115 -1.70 -17.47 -7.25
C PHE A 115 -2.67 -18.23 -8.17
N ASN A 116 -3.38 -17.52 -9.05
CA ASN A 116 -4.38 -18.10 -9.95
C ASN A 116 -3.79 -18.50 -11.30
N GLN A 117 -4.17 -19.69 -11.82
CA GLN A 117 -3.72 -20.20 -13.12
C GLN A 117 -4.92 -20.69 -13.96
N VAL A 118 -4.95 -20.31 -15.24
CA VAL A 118 -6.02 -20.60 -16.19
C VAL A 118 -5.57 -21.68 -17.20
N PRO A 119 -6.31 -22.80 -17.37
CA PRO A 119 -5.91 -23.92 -18.22
C PRO A 119 -5.69 -23.58 -19.70
N ALA A 120 -4.75 -24.29 -20.34
CA ALA A 120 -4.27 -24.00 -21.70
C ALA A 120 -5.32 -24.09 -22.82
N ASN A 121 -6.49 -24.69 -22.55
CA ASN A 121 -7.61 -24.75 -23.49
C ASN A 121 -8.55 -23.54 -23.42
N VAL A 122 -8.23 -22.54 -22.58
CA VAL A 122 -8.90 -21.24 -22.56
C VAL A 122 -8.10 -20.28 -23.44
N SER A 123 -8.74 -19.81 -24.52
CA SER A 123 -8.14 -18.83 -25.44
C SER A 123 -8.09 -17.43 -24.84
N THR A 124 -7.10 -16.66 -25.31
CA THR A 124 -6.71 -15.33 -24.85
C THR A 124 -6.63 -14.34 -26.02
N ILE A 125 -6.43 -13.06 -25.73
CA ILE A 125 -6.13 -12.03 -26.75
C ILE A 125 -4.92 -12.40 -27.64
N ALA A 126 -3.92 -13.12 -27.11
CA ALA A 126 -2.79 -13.60 -27.91
C ALA A 126 -3.23 -14.53 -29.05
N ASP A 127 -4.21 -15.40 -28.79
CA ASP A 127 -4.76 -16.32 -29.78
C ASP A 127 -5.62 -15.59 -30.83
N LEU A 128 -6.15 -14.39 -30.51
CA LEU A 128 -6.76 -13.49 -31.50
C LEU A 128 -5.69 -12.86 -32.39
N PHE A 129 -4.59 -12.37 -31.80
CA PHE A 129 -3.49 -11.71 -32.50
C PHE A 129 -2.77 -12.66 -33.47
N ASP A 130 -2.57 -13.92 -33.09
CA ASP A 130 -1.98 -14.96 -33.93
C ASP A 130 -2.79 -15.20 -35.22
N THR A 131 -4.10 -14.96 -35.25
CA THR A 131 -4.91 -15.07 -36.48
C THR A 131 -4.45 -14.16 -37.62
N LYS A 132 -3.68 -13.10 -37.32
CA LYS A 132 -3.07 -12.19 -38.30
C LYS A 132 -1.58 -11.96 -38.10
N ASN A 133 -0.92 -12.71 -37.22
CA ASN A 133 0.48 -12.50 -36.81
C ASN A 133 0.73 -11.07 -36.29
N ILE A 134 -0.19 -10.56 -35.46
CA ILE A 134 -0.01 -9.29 -34.75
C ILE A 134 0.96 -9.54 -33.60
N ALA A 135 2.12 -8.87 -33.63
CA ALA A 135 3.07 -8.90 -32.53
C ALA A 135 2.46 -8.20 -31.31
N TRP A 136 2.56 -8.87 -30.17
CA TRP A 136 2.15 -8.37 -28.86
C TRP A 136 3.30 -8.52 -27.85
N GLY A 137 3.19 -7.83 -26.73
CA GLY A 137 4.09 -8.02 -25.60
C GLY A 137 3.64 -7.25 -24.38
N GLU A 138 4.19 -7.61 -23.23
CA GLU A 138 3.96 -6.88 -21.99
C GLU A 138 5.25 -6.27 -21.45
N TYR A 139 5.12 -5.12 -20.82
CA TYR A 139 6.19 -4.43 -20.12
C TYR A 139 5.72 -4.21 -18.68
N GLN A 140 6.25 -5.05 -17.80
CA GLN A 140 5.96 -5.12 -16.37
C GLN A 140 7.15 -4.47 -15.66
N GLU A 141 6.94 -3.37 -14.94
CA GLU A 141 8.04 -2.66 -14.29
C GLU A 141 8.70 -3.54 -13.21
N HIS A 142 10.04 -3.46 -13.12
CA HIS A 142 10.86 -4.24 -12.17
C HIS A 142 10.70 -5.79 -12.23
N LEU A 143 9.98 -6.34 -13.21
CA LEU A 143 9.94 -7.79 -13.52
C LEU A 143 11.38 -8.35 -13.60
N PRO A 144 11.74 -9.38 -12.81
CA PRO A 144 13.16 -9.72 -12.61
C PRO A 144 13.83 -10.27 -13.87
N TYR A 145 13.12 -11.05 -14.68
CA TYR A 145 13.56 -11.54 -15.98
C TYR A 145 12.34 -11.79 -16.90
N PRO A 146 12.52 -11.87 -18.24
CA PRO A 146 11.41 -12.06 -19.16
C PRO A 146 10.67 -13.38 -18.91
N GLY A 147 9.35 -13.30 -18.67
CA GLY A 147 8.54 -14.47 -18.35
C GLY A 147 8.72 -15.02 -16.93
N TYR A 148 9.02 -14.17 -15.95
CA TYR A 148 8.97 -14.56 -14.54
C TYR A 148 7.54 -14.96 -14.11
N GLN A 149 7.41 -16.14 -13.49
CA GLN A 149 6.13 -16.74 -13.09
C GLN A 149 5.85 -16.69 -11.58
N GLY A 150 6.82 -16.27 -10.75
CA GLY A 150 6.66 -16.18 -9.29
C GLY A 150 5.68 -15.09 -8.86
N PHE A 151 5.16 -15.18 -7.64
CA PHE A 151 4.05 -14.37 -7.14
C PHE A 151 4.38 -12.87 -7.00
N ARG A 152 5.61 -12.51 -6.63
CA ARG A 152 6.07 -11.13 -6.51
C ARG A 152 7.55 -10.99 -6.83
N TYR A 153 8.07 -9.79 -6.92
CA TYR A 153 9.51 -9.53 -6.89
C TYR A 153 9.76 -8.12 -6.32
N PRO A 154 10.73 -7.92 -5.40
CA PRO A 154 11.56 -8.94 -4.75
C PRO A 154 10.74 -9.87 -3.84
N GLU A 155 11.13 -11.14 -3.78
CA GLU A 155 10.46 -12.19 -2.98
C GLU A 155 10.43 -11.85 -1.48
N SER A 156 11.39 -11.07 -0.97
CA SER A 156 11.45 -10.52 0.39
C SER A 156 11.58 -8.99 0.36
N GLY A 157 10.84 -8.29 1.22
CA GLY A 157 10.80 -6.81 1.23
C GLY A 157 9.56 -6.22 0.55
N PRO A 158 9.59 -4.92 0.17
CA PRO A 158 8.49 -4.21 -0.49
C PRO A 158 8.04 -4.80 -1.82
N ASN A 159 6.82 -4.43 -2.25
CA ASN A 159 6.33 -4.52 -3.62
C ASN A 159 7.14 -3.68 -4.61
N ASP A 160 7.86 -4.33 -5.53
CA ASP A 160 8.08 -3.75 -6.85
C ASP A 160 7.08 -4.37 -7.84
N TYR A 161 7.38 -5.58 -8.35
CA TYR A 161 6.50 -6.33 -9.26
C TYR A 161 5.57 -7.28 -8.48
N VAL A 162 4.32 -7.41 -8.94
CA VAL A 162 3.40 -8.46 -8.49
C VAL A 162 2.76 -9.19 -9.67
N ARG A 163 2.60 -10.51 -9.54
CA ARG A 163 2.01 -11.37 -10.57
C ARG A 163 0.54 -11.01 -10.87
N LYS A 164 -0.18 -10.49 -9.87
CA LYS A 164 -1.61 -10.15 -10.01
C LYS A 164 -1.90 -9.01 -11.01
N HIS A 165 -0.91 -8.17 -11.34
CA HIS A 165 -1.05 -7.05 -12.30
C HIS A 165 -0.50 -7.39 -13.71
N ASN A 166 -0.30 -8.68 -13.98
CA ASN A 166 0.22 -9.22 -15.23
C ASN A 166 -0.84 -10.13 -15.87
N PRO A 167 -1.55 -9.67 -16.93
CA PRO A 167 -2.71 -10.38 -17.42
C PRO A 167 -2.35 -11.65 -18.22
N ALA A 168 -1.24 -11.68 -18.97
CA ALA A 168 -0.86 -12.87 -19.75
C ALA A 168 -0.24 -14.02 -18.92
N ILE A 169 0.44 -13.74 -17.79
CA ILE A 169 1.07 -14.78 -16.95
C ILE A 169 0.05 -15.69 -16.26
N LEU A 170 -1.24 -15.29 -16.23
CA LEU A 170 -2.32 -16.08 -15.65
C LEU A 170 -2.67 -17.33 -16.48
N PHE A 171 -2.27 -17.40 -17.75
CA PHE A 171 -2.77 -18.41 -18.70
C PHE A 171 -1.69 -19.42 -19.11
N ASP A 172 -1.99 -20.72 -18.97
CA ASP A 172 -1.11 -21.81 -19.40
C ASP A 172 -0.79 -21.77 -20.91
N SER A 173 -1.72 -21.26 -21.72
CA SER A 173 -1.52 -21.03 -23.16
C SER A 173 -0.45 -19.96 -23.48
N ILE A 174 0.03 -19.25 -22.45
CA ILE A 174 1.19 -18.36 -22.49
C ILE A 174 2.37 -18.98 -21.72
N THR A 175 2.16 -19.41 -20.47
CA THR A 175 3.26 -19.83 -19.58
C THR A 175 3.91 -21.16 -19.95
N GLN A 176 3.23 -22.00 -20.73
CA GLN A 176 3.76 -23.28 -21.23
C GLN A 176 4.38 -23.14 -22.65
N ASP A 177 4.26 -21.98 -23.31
CA ASP A 177 4.94 -21.68 -24.56
C ASP A 177 6.19 -20.81 -24.30
N ALA A 178 7.37 -21.40 -24.49
CA ALA A 178 8.65 -20.75 -24.22
C ALA A 178 8.97 -19.54 -25.13
N THR A 179 8.16 -19.25 -26.15
CA THR A 179 8.26 -18.05 -26.99
C THR A 179 7.31 -16.97 -26.51
N ARG A 180 6.02 -17.30 -26.31
CA ARG A 180 4.99 -16.38 -25.80
C ARG A 180 5.36 -15.83 -24.42
N LEU A 181 5.80 -16.72 -23.51
CA LEU A 181 6.25 -16.38 -22.15
C LEU A 181 7.34 -15.28 -22.15
N ARG A 182 8.27 -15.30 -23.12
CA ARG A 182 9.37 -14.32 -23.22
C ARG A 182 8.95 -12.95 -23.77
N GLN A 183 7.68 -12.77 -24.17
CA GLN A 183 7.12 -11.48 -24.59
C GLN A 183 6.64 -10.64 -23.39
N ILE A 184 6.53 -11.25 -22.20
CA ILE A 184 6.34 -10.58 -20.92
C ILE A 184 7.74 -10.14 -20.43
N LYS A 185 7.97 -8.82 -20.34
CA LYS A 185 9.33 -8.24 -20.23
C LYS A 185 9.39 -7.12 -19.17
N ASN A 186 10.61 -6.73 -18.81
CA ASN A 186 10.89 -5.58 -17.94
C ASN A 186 10.86 -4.25 -18.74
N PHE A 187 10.60 -3.12 -18.08
CA PHE A 187 10.71 -1.76 -18.65
C PHE A 187 12.06 -1.45 -19.33
N THR A 188 13.18 -2.03 -18.88
CA THR A 188 14.47 -1.97 -19.59
C THR A 188 14.34 -2.43 -21.05
N SER A 189 13.55 -3.48 -21.30
CA SER A 189 13.24 -3.94 -22.65
C SER A 189 12.25 -3.03 -23.39
N PHE A 190 11.41 -2.26 -22.69
CA PHE A 190 10.56 -1.24 -23.32
C PHE A 190 11.42 -0.14 -23.93
N TYR A 191 12.35 0.43 -23.16
CA TYR A 191 13.24 1.49 -23.65
C TYR A 191 14.20 0.99 -24.75
N ASP A 192 14.70 -0.25 -24.66
CA ASP A 192 15.47 -0.85 -25.75
C ASP A 192 14.62 -1.13 -27.00
N ASP A 193 13.36 -1.58 -26.86
CA ASP A 193 12.46 -1.80 -27.99
C ASP A 193 12.04 -0.47 -28.65
N LEU A 194 11.74 0.57 -27.87
CA LEU A 194 11.50 1.94 -28.34
C LEU A 194 12.69 2.43 -29.17
N LYS A 195 13.88 2.46 -28.57
CA LYS A 195 15.13 2.95 -29.16
C LYS A 195 15.57 2.20 -30.43
N ASN A 196 15.26 0.91 -30.54
CA ASN A 196 15.61 0.09 -31.71
C ASN A 196 14.44 -0.07 -32.70
N HIS A 197 13.34 0.69 -32.53
CA HIS A 197 12.13 0.64 -33.36
C HIS A 197 11.49 -0.77 -33.43
N ARG A 198 11.44 -1.48 -32.30
CA ARG A 198 10.89 -2.84 -32.14
C ARG A 198 9.67 -2.96 -31.22
N LEU A 199 8.98 -1.86 -30.91
CA LEU A 199 7.75 -1.93 -30.12
C LEU A 199 6.64 -2.67 -30.90
N PRO A 200 5.99 -3.69 -30.30
CA PRO A 200 4.94 -4.47 -30.94
C PRO A 200 3.68 -3.63 -31.25
N GLN A 201 2.68 -4.25 -31.87
CA GLN A 201 1.42 -3.59 -32.24
C GLN A 201 0.36 -3.64 -31.13
N HIS A 202 0.41 -4.64 -30.24
CA HIS A 202 -0.28 -4.59 -28.95
C HIS A 202 0.75 -4.53 -27.83
N MET A 203 0.52 -3.63 -26.87
CA MET A 203 1.29 -3.53 -25.64
C MET A 203 0.36 -3.50 -24.43
N PHE A 204 0.75 -4.22 -23.39
CA PHE A 204 0.26 -4.00 -22.02
C PHE A 204 1.41 -3.50 -21.16
N ILE A 205 1.18 -2.43 -20.39
CA ILE A 205 2.19 -1.78 -19.56
C ILE A 205 1.63 -1.65 -18.14
N THR A 206 2.34 -2.21 -17.18
CA THR A 206 2.02 -2.09 -15.74
C THR A 206 3.25 -1.47 -15.04
N PRO A 207 3.09 -0.38 -14.26
CA PRO A 207 4.12 0.10 -13.36
C PRO A 207 4.37 -0.87 -12.19
N ASN A 208 5.30 -0.53 -11.31
CA ASN A 208 5.49 -1.22 -10.04
C ASN A 208 4.49 -0.71 -8.98
N MET A 209 4.36 -1.45 -7.87
CA MET A 209 3.43 -1.16 -6.77
C MET A 209 3.63 0.23 -6.12
N THR A 210 4.77 0.89 -6.36
CA THR A 210 5.01 2.26 -5.90
C THR A 210 4.48 3.29 -6.92
N ASN A 211 4.66 3.01 -8.21
CA ASN A 211 4.32 3.89 -9.33
C ASN A 211 2.86 3.77 -9.81
N ASP A 212 2.20 2.63 -9.59
CA ASP A 212 0.80 2.38 -9.98
C ASP A 212 -0.24 3.02 -9.03
N ALA A 213 0.19 3.39 -7.81
CA ALA A 213 -0.54 3.93 -6.65
C ALA A 213 -0.82 2.96 -5.49
N HIS A 214 -0.50 1.66 -5.58
CA HIS A 214 -0.82 0.67 -4.54
C HIS A 214 -0.20 1.01 -3.17
N ASP A 215 1.12 1.16 -3.15
CA ASP A 215 1.91 1.48 -1.95
C ASP A 215 2.11 3.01 -1.79
N THR A 216 1.45 3.84 -2.62
CA THR A 216 1.55 5.32 -2.61
C THR A 216 0.19 6.03 -2.64
N ASN A 217 -0.13 6.77 -3.71
CA ASN A 217 -1.39 7.49 -3.92
C ASN A 217 -1.50 8.06 -5.36
N ILE A 218 -2.71 8.51 -5.73
CA ILE A 218 -3.03 9.07 -7.04
C ILE A 218 -2.11 10.21 -7.51
N THR A 219 -1.64 11.11 -6.64
CA THR A 219 -0.75 12.22 -7.08
C THR A 219 0.65 11.73 -7.37
N PHE A 220 1.11 10.64 -6.72
CA PHE A 220 2.36 9.97 -7.08
C PHE A 220 2.22 9.29 -8.45
N ALA A 221 1.17 8.49 -8.67
CA ALA A 221 0.92 7.82 -9.95
C ALA A 221 0.58 8.80 -11.10
N GLY A 222 -0.04 9.95 -10.80
CA GLY A 222 -0.24 11.05 -11.75
C GLY A 222 1.08 11.70 -12.16
N THR A 223 1.96 11.97 -11.20
CA THR A 223 3.33 12.46 -11.47
C THR A 223 4.13 11.46 -12.29
N TRP A 224 4.08 10.16 -11.95
CA TRP A 224 4.69 9.08 -12.74
C TRP A 224 4.11 9.03 -14.16
N SER A 225 2.78 9.03 -14.30
CA SER A 225 2.09 8.92 -15.60
C SER A 225 2.43 10.09 -16.51
N TRP A 226 2.52 11.31 -15.96
CA TRP A 226 2.96 12.48 -16.71
C TRP A 226 4.42 12.36 -17.14
N ASN A 227 5.33 11.97 -16.26
CA ASN A 227 6.75 11.83 -16.58
C ASN A 227 6.98 10.71 -17.62
N PHE A 228 6.25 9.60 -17.54
CA PHE A 228 6.33 8.50 -18.51
C PHE A 228 5.74 8.90 -19.87
N LEU A 229 4.55 9.51 -19.91
CA LEU A 229 3.85 9.79 -21.16
C LEU A 229 4.24 11.11 -21.84
N SER A 230 4.68 12.14 -21.10
CA SER A 230 4.87 13.47 -21.69
C SER A 230 5.96 13.52 -22.76
N GLU A 231 7.06 12.78 -22.61
CA GLU A 231 8.09 12.64 -23.66
C GLU A 231 7.65 11.65 -24.76
N LEU A 232 7.04 10.51 -24.38
CA LEU A 232 6.57 9.49 -25.33
C LEU A 232 5.52 10.04 -26.32
N LEU A 233 4.64 10.94 -25.86
CA LEU A 233 3.62 11.58 -26.70
C LEU A 233 4.18 12.54 -27.76
N GLU A 234 5.45 12.94 -27.65
CA GLU A 234 6.14 13.77 -28.65
C GLU A 234 7.07 12.93 -29.56
N ASP A 235 7.28 11.64 -29.26
CA ASP A 235 8.03 10.69 -30.10
C ASP A 235 7.14 10.16 -31.25
N GLU A 236 7.55 10.43 -32.50
CA GLU A 236 6.79 10.01 -33.68
C GLU A 236 6.68 8.48 -33.81
N TYR A 237 7.72 7.72 -33.47
CA TYR A 237 7.73 6.27 -33.60
C TYR A 237 6.80 5.59 -32.58
N PHE A 238 6.69 6.13 -31.37
CA PHE A 238 5.74 5.69 -30.35
C PHE A 238 4.30 6.11 -30.68
N THR A 239 4.10 7.37 -31.07
CA THR A 239 2.77 8.03 -31.07
C THR A 239 1.99 7.91 -32.37
N LYS A 240 2.68 7.80 -33.52
CA LYS A 240 2.03 7.77 -34.85
C LYS A 240 1.13 6.54 -35.02
N ASP A 241 -0.08 6.77 -35.54
CA ASP A 241 -1.15 5.77 -35.69
C ASP A 241 -1.41 4.92 -34.43
N THR A 242 -1.01 5.41 -33.25
CA THR A 242 -1.04 4.65 -32.00
C THR A 242 -2.16 5.18 -31.10
N LEU A 243 -2.96 4.26 -30.55
CA LEU A 243 -3.96 4.53 -29.54
C LEU A 243 -3.46 4.01 -28.19
N ILE A 244 -3.49 4.86 -27.17
CA ILE A 244 -3.02 4.58 -25.83
C ILE A 244 -4.22 4.73 -24.89
N LEU A 245 -4.51 3.71 -24.08
CA LEU A 245 -5.45 3.78 -22.98
C LEU A 245 -4.66 3.84 -21.67
N LEU A 246 -4.73 4.98 -20.97
CA LEU A 246 -4.34 5.05 -19.55
C LEU A 246 -5.61 4.89 -18.71
N THR A 247 -5.62 3.91 -17.81
CA THR A 247 -6.81 3.52 -17.03
C THR A 247 -6.39 2.91 -15.68
N PHE A 248 -7.37 2.50 -14.87
CA PHE A 248 -7.19 1.81 -13.60
C PHE A 248 -7.73 0.38 -13.67
N ASP A 249 -7.25 -0.52 -12.82
CA ASP A 249 -7.81 -1.87 -12.70
C ASP A 249 -9.25 -1.85 -12.15
N GLU A 250 -9.50 -1.07 -11.08
CA GLU A 250 -10.78 -0.90 -10.38
C GLU A 250 -10.88 0.44 -9.61
N ASN A 251 -11.94 0.64 -8.82
CA ASN A 251 -12.05 1.74 -7.85
C ASN A 251 -11.65 1.31 -6.42
N SER A 252 -11.30 2.27 -5.55
CA SER A 252 -10.99 1.96 -4.14
C SER A 252 -12.24 1.71 -3.28
N THR A 253 -13.41 2.21 -3.69
CA THR A 253 -14.62 2.23 -2.87
C THR A 253 -15.61 1.13 -3.29
N TYR A 254 -15.39 -0.07 -2.76
CA TYR A 254 -16.16 -1.31 -3.02
C TYR A 254 -17.69 -1.23 -2.71
N LYS A 255 -18.20 -0.08 -2.28
CA LYS A 255 -19.62 0.20 -1.95
C LYS A 255 -20.33 1.10 -2.98
N ILE A 256 -19.60 1.72 -3.90
CA ILE A 256 -20.16 2.47 -5.04
C ILE A 256 -19.90 1.70 -6.33
N GLY A 257 -20.53 2.09 -7.44
CA GLY A 257 -20.30 1.44 -8.73
C GLY A 257 -18.85 1.59 -9.20
N ASN A 258 -18.31 0.53 -9.80
CA ASN A 258 -16.91 0.33 -10.17
C ASN A 258 -16.50 1.12 -11.44
N LYS A 259 -16.87 2.41 -11.48
CA LYS A 259 -16.56 3.35 -12.55
C LYS A 259 -15.14 3.91 -12.35
N ILE A 260 -14.31 3.80 -13.37
CA ILE A 260 -12.87 4.07 -13.31
C ILE A 260 -12.47 5.21 -14.27
N TYR A 261 -11.48 6.00 -13.87
CA TYR A 261 -10.97 7.07 -14.72
C TYR A 261 -10.19 6.48 -15.90
N SER A 262 -10.46 6.93 -17.12
CA SER A 262 -9.87 6.35 -18.34
C SER A 262 -9.69 7.43 -19.40
N ILE A 263 -8.49 7.54 -19.98
CA ILE A 263 -8.20 8.50 -21.05
C ILE A 263 -7.58 7.79 -22.25
N LEU A 264 -8.04 8.18 -23.45
CA LEU A 264 -7.43 7.79 -24.71
C LEU A 264 -6.46 8.87 -25.19
N LEU A 265 -5.25 8.46 -25.54
CA LEU A 265 -4.12 9.29 -25.94
C LEU A 265 -3.46 8.75 -27.21
N GLY A 266 -2.52 9.52 -27.78
CA GLY A 266 -1.73 9.11 -28.94
C GLY A 266 -2.33 9.56 -30.28
N GLY A 267 -1.54 9.44 -31.36
CA GLY A 267 -1.83 10.00 -32.67
C GLY A 267 -2.98 9.34 -33.44
N ALA A 268 -3.61 8.30 -32.89
CA ALA A 268 -4.83 7.71 -33.43
C ALA A 268 -6.13 8.28 -32.83
N VAL A 269 -6.05 9.12 -31.78
CA VAL A 269 -7.22 9.85 -31.28
C VAL A 269 -7.63 10.89 -32.33
N PRO A 270 -8.89 10.89 -32.83
CA PRO A 270 -9.32 11.86 -33.83
C PRO A 270 -9.15 13.30 -33.31
N GLU A 271 -8.55 14.19 -34.10
CA GLU A 271 -8.25 15.59 -33.70
C GLU A 271 -9.46 16.32 -33.10
N HIS A 272 -10.66 16.07 -33.65
CA HIS A 272 -11.90 16.69 -33.22
C HIS A 272 -12.46 16.15 -31.88
N LEU A 273 -11.82 15.14 -31.27
CA LEU A 273 -12.14 14.56 -29.96
C LEU A 273 -11.08 14.89 -28.89
N ILE A 274 -9.95 15.51 -29.25
CA ILE A 274 -8.92 15.92 -28.30
C ILE A 274 -9.46 17.03 -27.38
N GLY A 275 -9.24 16.88 -26.07
CA GLY A 275 -9.75 17.77 -25.03
C GLY A 275 -11.25 17.63 -24.77
N LYS A 276 -11.88 16.49 -25.12
CA LYS A 276 -13.31 16.21 -24.93
C LYS A 276 -13.56 14.99 -24.05
N GLU A 277 -14.84 14.71 -23.85
CA GLU A 277 -15.39 13.58 -23.11
C GLU A 277 -16.19 12.64 -24.03
N ASP A 278 -16.22 11.34 -23.71
CA ASP A 278 -17.08 10.31 -24.29
C ASP A 278 -17.82 9.60 -23.15
N ASP A 279 -19.15 9.66 -23.16
CA ASP A 279 -20.05 9.09 -22.15
C ASP A 279 -20.66 7.74 -22.58
N THR A 280 -20.21 7.18 -23.71
CA THR A 280 -20.54 5.81 -24.13
C THR A 280 -20.15 4.82 -23.04
N PHE A 281 -21.05 3.89 -22.71
CA PHE A 281 -20.75 2.86 -21.72
C PHE A 281 -19.65 1.91 -22.20
N TYR A 282 -18.58 1.77 -21.40
CA TYR A 282 -17.46 0.86 -21.66
C TYR A 282 -17.12 -0.01 -20.46
N THR A 283 -16.51 -1.16 -20.73
CA THR A 283 -15.84 -1.99 -19.72
C THR A 283 -14.46 -2.42 -20.22
N HIS A 284 -13.63 -3.05 -19.39
CA HIS A 284 -12.39 -3.71 -19.84
C HIS A 284 -12.58 -4.62 -21.06
N TYR A 285 -13.73 -5.28 -21.19
CA TYR A 285 -14.09 -6.10 -22.36
C TYR A 285 -14.26 -5.30 -23.67
N SER A 286 -14.65 -4.02 -23.58
CA SER A 286 -14.75 -3.11 -24.73
C SER A 286 -13.40 -2.88 -25.42
N VAL A 287 -12.28 -3.03 -24.70
CA VAL A 287 -10.94 -2.92 -25.27
C VAL A 287 -10.66 -4.10 -26.22
N ILE A 288 -10.94 -5.33 -25.78
CA ILE A 288 -10.81 -6.55 -26.61
C ILE A 288 -11.71 -6.45 -27.85
N ALA A 289 -12.97 -6.06 -27.65
CA ALA A 289 -13.94 -5.89 -28.73
C ALA A 289 -13.46 -4.85 -29.76
N SER A 290 -12.94 -3.71 -29.29
CA SER A 290 -12.43 -2.63 -30.14
C SER A 290 -11.16 -2.99 -30.91
N MET A 291 -10.22 -3.72 -30.29
CA MET A 291 -9.04 -4.24 -30.98
C MET A 291 -9.43 -5.26 -32.06
N SER A 292 -10.37 -6.15 -31.75
CA SER A 292 -10.89 -7.14 -32.70
C SER A 292 -11.63 -6.49 -33.86
N ALA A 293 -12.46 -5.47 -33.60
CA ALA A 293 -13.09 -4.66 -34.63
C ALA A 293 -12.06 -3.90 -35.49
N ASN A 294 -11.07 -3.25 -34.86
CA ASN A 294 -10.08 -2.41 -35.53
C ASN A 294 -9.15 -3.19 -36.48
N TRP A 295 -8.65 -4.36 -36.06
CA TRP A 295 -7.78 -5.20 -36.88
C TRP A 295 -8.53 -6.31 -37.65
N GLY A 296 -9.84 -6.43 -37.44
CA GLY A 296 -10.70 -7.44 -38.04
C GLY A 296 -10.44 -8.88 -37.56
N LEU A 297 -10.20 -9.04 -36.26
CA LEU A 297 -9.99 -10.31 -35.55
C LEU A 297 -11.34 -10.87 -35.06
N PRO A 298 -11.48 -12.19 -34.84
CA PRO A 298 -12.67 -12.74 -34.22
C PRO A 298 -12.79 -12.38 -32.74
N SER A 299 -13.94 -12.71 -32.13
CA SER A 299 -14.19 -12.63 -30.68
C SER A 299 -13.75 -13.91 -29.95
N LEU A 300 -13.44 -13.83 -28.66
CA LEU A 300 -13.28 -14.97 -27.75
C LEU A 300 -14.61 -15.69 -27.45
N GLY A 301 -15.74 -15.10 -27.86
CA GLY A 301 -17.08 -15.60 -27.53
C GLY A 301 -17.44 -15.40 -26.05
N ARG A 302 -16.72 -14.53 -25.34
CA ARG A 302 -16.92 -14.21 -23.93
C ARG A 302 -17.51 -12.79 -23.84
N TRP A 303 -17.32 -12.05 -22.75
CA TRP A 303 -17.98 -10.74 -22.59
C TRP A 303 -17.50 -9.68 -23.60
N ASP A 304 -16.35 -9.92 -24.25
CA ASP A 304 -15.90 -9.21 -25.46
C ASP A 304 -16.92 -9.26 -26.62
N CYS A 305 -17.76 -10.30 -26.67
CA CYS A 305 -18.72 -10.52 -27.75
C CYS A 305 -19.89 -9.53 -27.73
N GLY A 306 -20.34 -9.12 -26.53
CA GLY A 306 -21.48 -8.23 -26.34
C GLY A 306 -21.08 -6.78 -26.02
N ALA A 307 -19.84 -6.55 -25.62
CA ALA A 307 -19.31 -5.24 -25.23
C ALA A 307 -19.31 -4.22 -26.38
N ASN A 308 -19.53 -2.96 -26.01
CA ASN A 308 -19.44 -1.80 -26.89
C ASN A 308 -18.02 -1.62 -27.47
N LEU A 309 -17.94 -1.03 -28.67
CA LEU A 309 -16.68 -0.61 -29.29
C LEU A 309 -16.43 0.87 -28.97
N LEU A 310 -15.17 1.29 -28.82
CA LEU A 310 -14.80 2.70 -28.71
C LEU A 310 -15.47 3.52 -29.83
N SER A 311 -16.08 4.65 -29.50
CA SER A 311 -17.07 5.38 -30.31
C SER A 311 -16.64 5.61 -31.78
N PHE A 312 -15.42 6.12 -32.00
CA PHE A 312 -14.84 6.32 -33.33
C PHE A 312 -14.48 5.01 -34.06
N VAL A 313 -14.27 3.89 -33.34
CA VAL A 313 -14.14 2.55 -33.94
C VAL A 313 -15.52 2.02 -34.34
N ALA A 314 -16.55 2.23 -33.53
CA ALA A 314 -17.94 1.89 -33.83
C ALA A 314 -18.44 2.61 -35.09
N GLU A 315 -18.16 3.91 -35.21
CA GLU A 315 -18.42 4.73 -36.41
C GLU A 315 -17.76 4.10 -37.66
N LYS A 316 -16.46 3.76 -37.57
CA LYS A 316 -15.68 3.18 -38.67
C LYS A 316 -16.13 1.78 -39.09
N THR A 317 -16.77 1.01 -38.21
CA THR A 317 -17.32 -0.33 -38.54
C THR A 317 -18.81 -0.30 -38.86
N GLY A 318 -19.51 0.82 -38.62
CA GLY A 318 -20.97 0.89 -38.70
C GLY A 318 -21.67 0.12 -37.58
N TYR A 319 -20.99 -0.13 -36.46
CA TYR A 319 -21.59 -0.76 -35.28
C TYR A 319 -22.35 0.27 -34.46
N VAL A 320 -23.55 -0.10 -33.98
CA VAL A 320 -24.31 0.73 -33.04
C VAL A 320 -24.12 0.17 -31.63
N ASN A 321 -23.43 0.95 -30.79
CA ASN A 321 -23.24 0.66 -29.38
C ASN A 321 -24.57 0.60 -28.62
N TRP A 322 -24.56 -0.15 -27.52
CA TRP A 322 -25.65 -0.18 -26.55
C TRP A 322 -25.60 1.05 -25.63
N GLU A 323 -26.74 1.70 -25.48
CA GLU A 323 -27.06 2.58 -24.35
C GLU A 323 -27.33 1.69 -23.12
N VAL A 324 -26.78 2.02 -21.95
CA VAL A 324 -26.92 1.21 -20.73
C VAL A 324 -27.41 2.08 -19.56
N ASP A 325 -28.46 1.62 -18.88
CA ASP A 325 -29.01 2.26 -17.68
C ASP A 325 -28.08 1.98 -16.48
N THR A 326 -27.07 2.84 -16.30
CA THR A 326 -26.07 2.73 -15.22
C THR A 326 -26.62 3.10 -13.83
N SER A 327 -27.87 3.55 -13.70
CA SER A 327 -28.46 4.06 -12.45
C SER A 327 -28.47 3.06 -11.29
N ASN A 328 -28.33 1.76 -11.57
CA ASN A 328 -28.23 0.67 -10.58
C ASN A 328 -27.06 -0.29 -10.90
N LEU A 329 -26.09 0.15 -11.71
CA LEU A 329 -24.94 -0.66 -12.08
C LEU A 329 -23.86 -0.58 -10.99
N TYR A 330 -23.31 -1.74 -10.64
CA TYR A 330 -22.20 -1.85 -9.68
C TYR A 330 -20.93 -2.36 -10.36
N LEU A 331 -20.91 -3.63 -10.83
CA LEU A 331 -19.68 -4.30 -11.32
C LEU A 331 -18.60 -4.47 -10.23
N ASN A 332 -19.04 -4.74 -9.00
CA ASN A 332 -18.18 -4.91 -7.82
C ASN A 332 -17.87 -6.39 -7.52
N HIS A 333 -18.59 -7.33 -8.15
CA HIS A 333 -18.54 -8.76 -7.81
C HIS A 333 -18.65 -9.67 -9.04
N SER A 334 -17.76 -10.66 -9.11
CA SER A 334 -17.84 -11.81 -10.01
C SER A 334 -19.09 -12.67 -9.78
N TYR A 335 -19.40 -13.51 -10.77
CA TYR A 335 -20.35 -14.62 -10.62
C TYR A 335 -19.62 -15.86 -10.03
N PRO A 336 -20.33 -16.90 -9.54
CA PRO A 336 -19.70 -18.11 -8.99
C PRO A 336 -18.94 -18.93 -10.05
N GLY A 337 -17.67 -19.28 -9.80
CA GLY A 337 -16.80 -19.94 -10.80
C GLY A 337 -15.58 -20.67 -10.22
N PRO A 338 -14.75 -21.31 -11.08
CA PRO A 338 -13.64 -22.17 -10.65
C PRO A 338 -12.45 -21.43 -10.04
N LEU A 339 -12.34 -20.12 -10.23
CA LEU A 339 -11.30 -19.28 -9.63
C LEU A 339 -11.80 -18.51 -8.39
N SER A 340 -13.05 -18.75 -7.95
CA SER A 340 -13.62 -18.10 -6.77
C SER A 340 -13.17 -18.80 -5.48
N ALA A 341 -12.76 -18.01 -4.49
CA ALA A 341 -12.49 -18.46 -3.12
C ALA A 341 -13.78 -18.53 -2.27
N ASN A 342 -14.75 -17.63 -2.49
CA ASN A 342 -15.95 -17.52 -1.66
C ASN A 342 -17.18 -18.26 -2.24
N SER A 343 -17.23 -18.37 -3.56
CA SER A 343 -18.34 -18.92 -4.37
C SER A 343 -17.83 -19.95 -5.39
N TYR A 344 -16.88 -20.80 -4.99
CA TYR A 344 -16.27 -21.82 -5.85
C TYR A 344 -17.31 -22.71 -6.54
N THR A 345 -17.21 -22.86 -7.86
CA THR A 345 -17.84 -23.97 -8.58
C THR A 345 -16.86 -24.59 -9.58
N PRO A 346 -16.79 -25.93 -9.73
CA PRO A 346 -15.78 -26.60 -10.57
C PRO A 346 -16.03 -26.47 -12.08
N ASN A 347 -17.07 -25.73 -12.50
CA ASN A 347 -17.51 -25.66 -13.89
C ASN A 347 -16.91 -24.43 -14.57
N TRP A 348 -15.97 -24.64 -15.48
CA TRP A 348 -15.44 -23.55 -16.31
C TRP A 348 -16.53 -22.98 -17.22
N PRO A 349 -16.69 -21.64 -17.28
CA PRO A 349 -17.73 -21.00 -18.09
C PRO A 349 -17.46 -21.23 -19.58
N VAL A 350 -18.39 -21.91 -20.23
CA VAL A 350 -18.35 -22.24 -21.66
C VAL A 350 -18.66 -20.97 -22.46
N PRO A 351 -17.81 -20.56 -23.40
CA PRO A 351 -18.04 -19.38 -24.24
C PRO A 351 -19.11 -19.62 -25.31
N LEU A 352 -19.59 -18.53 -25.92
CA LEU A 352 -20.38 -18.59 -27.14
C LEU A 352 -19.55 -19.17 -28.28
N THR A 353 -20.11 -20.11 -29.04
CA THR A 353 -19.43 -20.77 -30.18
C THR A 353 -20.02 -20.43 -31.55
N LYS A 354 -21.17 -19.74 -31.57
CA LYS A 354 -21.88 -19.23 -32.76
C LYS A 354 -22.69 -17.99 -32.37
N GLY A 355 -22.49 -16.87 -33.06
CA GLY A 355 -23.26 -15.64 -32.83
C GLY A 355 -22.66 -14.44 -33.55
N SER A 356 -23.38 -13.31 -33.50
CA SER A 356 -22.93 -12.03 -34.04
C SER A 356 -22.39 -11.15 -32.92
N CYS A 357 -21.07 -11.23 -32.69
CA CYS A 357 -20.38 -10.39 -31.71
C CYS A 357 -20.15 -8.96 -32.24
N SER A 358 -19.92 -7.99 -31.36
CA SER A 358 -19.73 -6.57 -31.70
C SER A 358 -18.57 -6.33 -32.67
N ALA A 359 -17.48 -7.09 -32.55
CA ALA A 359 -16.37 -7.07 -33.49
C ALA A 359 -16.71 -7.54 -34.93
N GLY A 360 -17.89 -8.09 -35.21
CA GLY A 360 -18.38 -8.40 -36.56
C GLY A 360 -17.75 -9.61 -37.26
N HIS A 361 -16.57 -10.08 -36.85
CA HIS A 361 -15.80 -11.12 -37.53
C HIS A 361 -15.98 -12.55 -36.98
N GLY A 362 -17.08 -12.79 -36.26
CA GLY A 362 -17.41 -14.11 -35.69
C GLY A 362 -16.60 -14.44 -34.44
N ILE A 363 -16.42 -15.74 -34.16
CA ILE A 363 -15.80 -16.27 -32.94
C ILE A 363 -14.55 -17.07 -33.32
N LEU A 364 -13.53 -17.04 -32.46
CA LEU A 364 -12.23 -17.67 -32.68
C LEU A 364 -12.40 -19.15 -33.02
N LYS A 365 -11.67 -19.62 -34.03
CA LYS A 365 -11.77 -20.99 -34.54
C LYS A 365 -11.51 -22.02 -33.46
N ASP A 366 -10.55 -21.80 -32.59
CA ASP A 366 -10.15 -22.78 -31.58
C ASP A 366 -11.11 -22.78 -30.37
N VAL A 367 -11.74 -21.65 -30.06
CA VAL A 367 -12.94 -21.59 -29.20
C VAL A 367 -14.08 -22.41 -29.81
N HIS A 368 -14.36 -22.24 -31.11
CA HIS A 368 -15.37 -23.04 -31.78
C HIS A 368 -15.04 -24.54 -31.73
N GLU A 369 -13.84 -24.96 -32.14
CA GLU A 369 -13.46 -26.37 -32.19
C GLU A 369 -13.47 -27.04 -30.80
N THR A 370 -13.02 -26.33 -29.76
CA THR A 370 -13.00 -26.81 -28.38
C THR A 370 -14.40 -26.96 -27.79
N TYR A 371 -15.27 -25.95 -27.97
CA TYR A 371 -16.53 -25.85 -27.23
C TYR A 371 -17.81 -26.18 -28.03
N LYS A 372 -17.77 -26.39 -29.36
CA LYS A 372 -18.95 -26.58 -30.26
C LYS A 372 -19.96 -27.70 -29.89
N LYS A 373 -19.67 -28.55 -28.91
CA LYS A 373 -20.59 -29.59 -28.39
C LYS A 373 -21.35 -29.16 -27.13
N LEU A 374 -21.03 -27.99 -26.58
CA LEU A 374 -21.56 -27.46 -25.33
C LEU A 374 -22.40 -26.20 -25.61
N ALA A 375 -23.35 -25.91 -24.73
CA ALA A 375 -24.08 -24.65 -24.74
C ALA A 375 -23.28 -23.57 -23.97
N PRO A 376 -23.33 -22.29 -24.38
CA PRO A 376 -22.71 -21.21 -23.61
C PRO A 376 -23.31 -21.12 -22.21
N THR A 377 -22.47 -20.82 -21.21
CA THR A 377 -22.93 -20.69 -19.82
C THR A 377 -23.76 -19.42 -19.60
N TYR A 378 -23.35 -18.31 -20.23
CA TYR A 378 -23.99 -16.99 -20.08
C TYR A 378 -24.44 -16.42 -21.42
N ASN A 379 -25.27 -15.37 -21.37
CA ASN A 379 -25.60 -14.58 -22.55
C ASN A 379 -24.51 -13.53 -22.82
N TYR A 380 -23.38 -13.98 -23.36
CA TYR A 380 -22.25 -13.14 -23.75
C TYR A 380 -22.54 -12.09 -24.83
N THR A 381 -23.77 -12.03 -25.39
CA THR A 381 -24.19 -10.93 -26.28
C THR A 381 -24.73 -9.71 -25.54
N SER A 382 -24.79 -9.77 -24.20
CA SER A 382 -25.07 -8.63 -23.32
C SER A 382 -23.87 -7.66 -23.26
N PRO A 383 -24.09 -6.33 -23.27
CA PRO A 383 -23.03 -5.36 -22.99
C PRO A 383 -22.52 -5.39 -21.54
N VAL A 384 -23.28 -6.00 -20.62
CA VAL A 384 -22.99 -6.04 -19.18
C VAL A 384 -22.85 -7.51 -18.73
N PRO A 385 -21.78 -7.89 -18.00
CA PRO A 385 -21.62 -9.23 -17.45
C PRO A 385 -22.63 -9.49 -16.32
N TYR A 386 -23.42 -10.56 -16.41
CA TYR A 386 -24.47 -10.88 -15.43
C TYR A 386 -24.68 -12.39 -15.28
N ASP A 387 -25.21 -12.79 -14.12
CA ASP A 387 -25.76 -14.14 -13.90
C ASP A 387 -27.09 -14.08 -13.14
N SER A 388 -28.14 -14.61 -13.76
CA SER A 388 -29.47 -14.73 -13.16
C SER A 388 -29.55 -15.75 -12.00
N ALA A 389 -28.63 -16.72 -11.93
CA ALA A 389 -28.65 -17.76 -10.90
C ALA A 389 -28.07 -17.25 -9.57
N SER A 390 -26.90 -16.61 -9.58
CA SER A 390 -26.32 -15.92 -8.42
C SER A 390 -26.99 -14.58 -8.09
N LYS A 391 -27.67 -13.97 -9.08
CA LYS A 391 -28.16 -12.58 -9.09
C LYS A 391 -27.06 -11.53 -9.27
N THR A 392 -25.88 -11.90 -9.77
CA THR A 392 -24.81 -10.97 -10.13
C THR A 392 -25.29 -10.04 -11.26
N ASN A 393 -25.27 -8.72 -11.02
CA ASN A 393 -25.60 -7.63 -11.97
C ASN A 393 -26.97 -7.74 -12.68
N VAL A 394 -27.97 -8.38 -12.06
CA VAL A 394 -29.32 -8.50 -12.63
C VAL A 394 -30.12 -7.19 -12.57
N GLY A 395 -31.06 -7.02 -13.48
CA GLY A 395 -31.99 -5.87 -13.51
C GLY A 395 -31.47 -4.62 -14.23
N VAL A 396 -30.20 -4.60 -14.64
CA VAL A 396 -29.66 -3.60 -15.56
C VAL A 396 -30.43 -3.64 -16.88
N LYS A 397 -30.69 -2.47 -17.47
CA LYS A 397 -31.41 -2.31 -18.75
C LYS A 397 -30.46 -1.77 -19.80
N TYR A 398 -30.69 -2.15 -21.05
CA TYR A 398 -29.94 -1.59 -22.17
C TYR A 398 -30.77 -1.57 -23.45
N THR A 399 -30.44 -0.60 -24.31
CA THR A 399 -31.13 -0.29 -25.56
C THR A 399 -30.13 -0.10 -26.69
N ARG A 400 -30.55 -0.39 -27.92
CA ARG A 400 -29.87 0.11 -29.13
C ARG A 400 -30.87 0.32 -30.26
N LYS A 401 -30.65 1.37 -31.04
CA LYS A 401 -31.45 1.70 -32.23
C LYS A 401 -30.80 1.09 -33.46
N LEU A 402 -31.43 0.10 -34.08
CA LEU A 402 -30.92 -0.49 -35.33
C LEU A 402 -31.60 0.17 -36.54
N HIS A 403 -30.82 0.78 -37.42
CA HIS A 403 -31.32 1.29 -38.69
C HIS A 403 -31.55 0.15 -39.68
N SER A 404 -32.82 -0.07 -40.03
CA SER A 404 -33.27 -1.12 -40.93
C SER A 404 -32.97 -0.77 -42.41
N CYS A 405 -31.91 -1.34 -42.98
CA CYS A 405 -31.55 -1.12 -44.39
C CYS A 405 -32.34 -2.07 -45.33
N GLY A 406 -33.65 -1.83 -45.48
CA GLY A 406 -34.56 -2.75 -46.19
C GLY A 406 -35.72 -2.08 -46.92
N SER A 407 -35.46 -1.50 -48.09
CA SER A 407 -36.45 -1.13 -49.13
C SER A 407 -37.76 -0.46 -48.66
N GLY A 408 -37.74 0.86 -48.45
CA GLY A 408 -38.89 1.70 -48.81
C GLY A 408 -39.80 2.21 -47.68
N GLN A 409 -39.53 1.92 -46.41
CA GLN A 409 -40.05 2.67 -45.26
C GLN A 409 -38.96 2.77 -44.18
N MET A 410 -38.92 3.90 -43.46
CA MET A 410 -38.03 4.08 -42.30
C MET A 410 -38.82 3.75 -41.04
N ASP A 411 -38.84 2.47 -40.69
CA ASP A 411 -39.35 2.00 -39.40
C ASP A 411 -38.13 1.80 -38.47
N GLU A 412 -38.04 2.62 -37.40
CA GLU A 412 -37.03 2.49 -36.34
C GLU A 412 -37.44 1.36 -35.38
N GLU A 413 -36.55 0.39 -35.13
CA GLU A 413 -36.79 -0.72 -34.22
C GLU A 413 -35.91 -0.60 -32.96
N ASP A 414 -36.53 -0.09 -31.88
CA ASP A 414 -35.90 0.05 -30.56
C ASP A 414 -35.83 -1.29 -29.83
N ILE A 415 -34.65 -1.92 -29.82
CA ILE A 415 -34.42 -3.18 -29.11
C ILE A 415 -34.18 -2.88 -27.64
N ILE A 416 -35.24 -2.98 -26.82
CA ILE A 416 -35.19 -2.85 -25.36
C ILE A 416 -35.04 -4.23 -24.71
N ILE A 417 -33.98 -4.44 -23.92
CA ILE A 417 -33.76 -5.70 -23.19
C ILE A 417 -33.65 -5.43 -21.68
N GLN A 418 -34.28 -6.31 -20.88
CA GLN A 418 -34.25 -6.29 -19.42
C GLN A 418 -34.09 -7.72 -18.87
N HIS A 419 -33.14 -7.93 -17.96
CA HIS A 419 -32.95 -9.24 -17.32
C HIS A 419 -34.04 -9.51 -16.28
N GLY A 420 -34.82 -10.59 -16.47
CA GLY A 420 -35.83 -11.07 -15.49
C GLY A 420 -37.20 -11.43 -16.08
N SER A 421 -37.51 -10.95 -17.29
CA SER A 421 -38.79 -11.26 -17.96
C SER A 421 -38.74 -12.60 -18.69
N PRO A 422 -39.64 -13.56 -18.40
CA PRO A 422 -39.71 -14.82 -19.14
C PRO A 422 -40.43 -14.63 -20.48
N GLN A 423 -39.68 -14.49 -21.58
CA GLN A 423 -40.25 -14.55 -22.93
C GLN A 423 -39.70 -15.74 -23.72
N SER A 424 -40.63 -16.48 -24.33
CA SER A 424 -40.32 -17.60 -25.21
C SER A 424 -39.98 -17.11 -26.61
N PHE A 425 -38.87 -17.57 -27.19
CA PHE A 425 -38.65 -17.49 -28.63
C PHE A 425 -39.70 -18.33 -29.36
N ARG A 426 -40.73 -17.67 -29.89
CA ARG A 426 -41.66 -18.25 -30.87
C ARG A 426 -41.32 -17.73 -32.26
N SER A 427 -40.59 -18.54 -33.02
CA SER A 427 -40.56 -18.42 -34.48
C SER A 427 -41.93 -18.80 -35.05
N SER A 428 -42.64 -17.86 -35.66
CA SER A 428 -43.87 -18.15 -36.41
C SER A 428 -44.02 -17.25 -37.62
N ILE A 429 -44.14 -17.88 -38.79
CA ILE A 429 -44.37 -17.25 -40.09
C ILE A 429 -45.83 -16.77 -40.20
N SER A 430 -46.07 -15.79 -41.08
CA SER A 430 -47.34 -15.08 -41.33
C SER A 430 -48.62 -15.92 -41.37
N HIS A 431 -49.73 -15.36 -40.85
CA HIS A 431 -50.95 -15.04 -41.64
C HIS A 431 -52.07 -14.34 -40.83
N GLY A 432 -52.67 -13.28 -41.39
CA GLY A 432 -54.14 -13.13 -41.48
C GLY A 432 -55.00 -12.63 -40.29
N ALA A 433 -55.54 -11.41 -40.47
CA ALA A 433 -56.92 -10.96 -40.15
C ALA A 433 -57.42 -10.80 -38.67
N SER A 434 -57.76 -9.53 -38.32
CA SER A 434 -58.93 -9.01 -37.57
C SER A 434 -59.70 -9.91 -36.57
N SER A 435 -60.06 -9.48 -35.35
CA SER A 435 -61.07 -8.41 -35.11
C SER A 435 -61.43 -8.17 -33.61
N HIS A 436 -62.02 -7.00 -33.31
CA HIS A 436 -62.91 -6.63 -32.17
C HIS A 436 -62.47 -6.69 -30.68
N SER A 437 -62.62 -5.52 -30.03
CA SER A 437 -62.72 -5.22 -28.58
C SER A 437 -64.18 -5.41 -28.06
N PRO A 438 -64.60 -4.99 -26.83
CA PRO A 438 -63.88 -4.44 -25.65
C PRO A 438 -64.28 -5.11 -24.30
N PHE A 439 -63.78 -4.62 -23.14
CA PHE A 439 -64.59 -4.08 -22.00
C PHE A 439 -63.72 -3.60 -20.82
N SER A 440 -64.31 -2.79 -19.93
CA SER A 440 -63.76 -2.17 -18.69
C SER A 440 -64.92 -2.10 -17.64
N PRO A 441 -64.87 -1.47 -16.43
CA PRO A 441 -63.85 -0.57 -15.83
C PRO A 441 -63.62 -0.62 -14.28
N ALA A 442 -62.76 0.29 -13.78
CA ALA A 442 -62.73 0.91 -12.44
C ALA A 442 -62.29 0.04 -11.22
N VAL A 443 -61.92 0.56 -10.03
CA VAL A 443 -62.10 1.87 -9.35
C VAL A 443 -60.83 2.30 -8.55
N SER A 444 -60.58 3.61 -8.39
CA SER A 444 -59.64 4.24 -7.41
C SER A 444 -60.40 5.18 -6.46
N PRO A 445 -59.91 5.54 -5.25
CA PRO A 445 -59.10 6.77 -5.00
C PRO A 445 -58.02 6.53 -3.89
N ILE A 446 -57.38 7.45 -3.13
CA ILE A 446 -57.45 8.91 -2.83
C ILE A 446 -56.01 9.44 -2.56
N SER A 447 -55.73 10.75 -2.74
CA SER A 447 -54.53 11.45 -2.22
C SER A 447 -54.90 12.75 -1.48
N PRO A 448 -54.08 13.22 -0.51
CA PRO A 448 -53.34 14.51 -0.64
C PRO A 448 -51.85 14.38 -0.21
N ALA A 449 -50.84 15.14 -0.68
CA ALA A 449 -50.66 16.60 -0.84
C ALA A 449 -50.46 17.35 0.51
N GLN A 450 -49.63 18.39 0.69
CA GLN A 450 -48.65 19.09 -0.17
C GLN A 450 -47.81 20.07 0.69
N SER A 451 -46.58 20.45 0.29
CA SER A 451 -46.01 21.81 0.46
C SER A 451 -44.66 21.95 -0.27
N ALA A 452 -44.27 23.18 -0.65
CA ALA A 452 -43.03 23.50 -1.37
C ALA A 452 -42.66 25.00 -1.24
N SER A 453 -41.38 25.35 -1.45
CA SER A 453 -40.90 26.74 -1.65
C SER A 453 -39.63 26.79 -2.52
N VAL A 454 -39.44 27.91 -3.24
CA VAL A 454 -38.63 28.07 -4.47
C VAL A 454 -37.32 28.88 -4.24
N PRO A 455 -36.43 29.18 -5.24
CA PRO A 455 -34.96 29.24 -5.04
C PRO A 455 -34.32 30.63 -5.21
N ALA A 456 -32.97 30.69 -5.22
CA ALA A 456 -32.16 31.86 -5.65
C ALA A 456 -30.77 31.46 -6.21
N VAL A 457 -30.17 32.31 -7.07
CA VAL A 457 -28.78 32.23 -7.59
C VAL A 457 -28.21 33.69 -7.80
N PRO A 458 -26.95 33.95 -8.27
CA PRO A 458 -25.96 34.83 -7.61
C PRO A 458 -25.88 36.28 -8.22
N PRO A 459 -24.87 37.12 -7.88
CA PRO A 459 -23.62 37.16 -8.71
C PRO A 459 -22.28 37.71 -8.10
N THR A 460 -21.16 37.41 -8.80
CA THR A 460 -19.94 38.24 -9.11
C THR A 460 -18.93 38.79 -8.06
N GLU A 461 -17.63 38.44 -8.27
CA GLU A 461 -16.40 39.30 -8.40
C GLU A 461 -15.89 40.22 -7.25
N ALA A 462 -14.58 40.55 -7.09
CA ALA A 462 -13.27 40.06 -7.59
C ALA A 462 -12.08 40.73 -6.82
N LEU A 463 -10.83 40.49 -7.27
CA LEU A 463 -9.51 41.03 -6.80
C LEU A 463 -8.91 40.37 -5.53
N GLY A 464 -7.58 40.14 -5.40
CA GLY A 464 -6.49 40.19 -6.40
C GLY A 464 -5.16 40.78 -5.87
N LEU A 465 -4.10 39.96 -5.78
CA LEU A 465 -2.68 40.35 -5.62
C LEU A 465 -1.77 39.21 -6.14
N ALA A 466 -0.52 39.51 -6.53
CA ALA A 466 0.28 38.64 -7.39
C ALA A 466 1.77 38.48 -6.96
N ASP A 467 2.38 37.43 -7.51
CA ASP A 467 3.80 37.19 -7.85
C ASP A 467 4.93 37.62 -6.88
N LEU A 468 5.71 36.61 -6.45
CA LEU A 468 7.17 36.71 -6.34
C LEU A 468 7.83 35.39 -6.78
N ASP A 469 8.72 35.46 -7.77
CA ASP A 469 9.54 34.35 -8.24
C ASP A 469 10.55 33.87 -7.17
N ALA A 470 10.78 32.55 -7.13
CA ALA A 470 11.97 31.94 -6.55
C ALA A 470 12.42 30.77 -7.44
N ALA A 471 13.63 30.87 -8.01
CA ALA A 471 14.03 30.04 -9.15
C ALA A 471 14.69 28.70 -8.77
N SER A 472 14.50 27.73 -9.66
CA SER A 472 15.23 26.46 -9.86
C SER A 472 16.60 26.33 -9.16
N LEU A 473 16.70 25.34 -8.27
CA LEU A 473 17.96 24.66 -7.91
C LEU A 473 17.70 23.15 -7.74
N VAL A 474 18.21 22.35 -8.68
CA VAL A 474 18.20 20.88 -8.62
C VAL A 474 19.56 20.39 -8.08
N PRO A 475 19.61 19.64 -6.97
CA PRO A 475 20.81 18.91 -6.57
C PRO A 475 21.04 17.71 -7.50
N MET A 476 22.25 17.55 -8.04
CA MET A 476 22.60 16.37 -8.83
C MET A 476 22.69 15.11 -7.96
N GLY A 477 22.38 13.96 -8.56
CA GLY A 477 22.34 12.67 -7.86
C GLY A 477 23.70 12.18 -7.36
N TYR A 478 23.68 11.46 -6.23
CA TYR A 478 24.85 10.79 -5.66
C TYR A 478 24.76 9.28 -5.89
N SER A 479 25.62 8.76 -6.77
CA SER A 479 25.89 7.33 -6.90
C SER A 479 26.99 6.90 -5.92
N HIS A 480 26.75 5.85 -5.13
CA HIS A 480 27.78 5.23 -4.30
C HIS A 480 27.93 3.71 -4.57
N PRO A 481 29.14 3.15 -4.39
CA PRO A 481 29.55 1.95 -5.10
C PRO A 481 29.18 0.64 -4.40
N ALA A 482 28.93 -0.40 -5.20
CA ALA A 482 28.72 -1.75 -4.71
C ALA A 482 29.92 -2.28 -3.89
N ARG A 483 29.65 -3.04 -2.82
CA ARG A 483 30.66 -3.74 -2.02
C ARG A 483 30.27 -5.19 -1.71
N SER A 484 30.91 -6.09 -2.46
CA SER A 484 31.42 -7.42 -2.03
C SER A 484 30.54 -8.30 -1.13
N ASN A 485 30.02 -9.38 -1.71
CA ASN A 485 29.48 -10.54 -0.99
C ASN A 485 30.51 -11.22 -0.07
N SER A 486 30.07 -11.66 1.11
CA SER A 486 30.69 -12.72 1.92
C SER A 486 29.60 -13.50 2.69
N GLN A 487 29.71 -14.83 2.76
CA GLN A 487 28.58 -15.74 3.01
C GLN A 487 28.34 -16.12 4.49
N GLY A 488 27.08 -16.42 4.83
CA GLY A 488 26.73 -17.75 5.39
C GLY A 488 26.14 -17.89 6.81
N SER A 489 24.84 -18.25 6.89
CA SER A 489 24.10 -18.83 8.05
C SER A 489 23.94 -17.96 9.30
N ILE A 490 22.75 -17.75 9.88
CA ILE A 490 21.51 -18.57 10.00
C ILE A 490 20.68 -18.54 8.71
N GLY A 491 19.91 -19.57 8.37
CA GLY A 491 19.65 -20.82 9.08
C GLY A 491 18.23 -21.27 8.72
N ASP A 492 18.13 -22.45 8.13
CA ASP A 492 17.07 -22.81 7.19
C ASP A 492 15.67 -22.95 7.84
N VAL A 493 14.84 -21.91 7.73
CA VAL A 493 13.46 -21.87 8.25
C VAL A 493 12.57 -21.17 7.22
N MET A 494 11.83 -21.95 6.43
CA MET A 494 10.75 -21.43 5.58
C MET A 494 9.74 -20.63 6.43
N PRO A 495 9.35 -19.40 6.02
CA PRO A 495 8.21 -18.70 6.60
C PRO A 495 6.95 -19.56 6.45
N ARG A 496 6.14 -19.67 7.50
CA ARG A 496 4.88 -20.41 7.42
C ARG A 496 3.87 -19.58 6.63
N SER A 497 3.35 -20.15 5.54
CA SER A 497 2.19 -19.57 4.84
C SER A 497 1.02 -19.39 5.81
N LEU A 498 0.28 -18.29 5.65
CA LEU A 498 -0.93 -17.96 6.42
C LEU A 498 -1.98 -19.08 6.39
N SER A 499 -2.05 -19.85 5.31
CA SER A 499 -2.96 -20.99 5.17
C SER A 499 -2.54 -22.26 5.92
N MET A 500 -1.34 -22.29 6.53
CA MET A 500 -0.78 -23.44 7.27
C MET A 500 -0.62 -23.19 8.78
N LEU A 501 -1.44 -22.30 9.35
CA LEU A 501 -1.45 -21.97 10.78
C LEU A 501 -2.72 -22.48 11.48
N PRO A 502 -2.80 -23.78 11.84
CA PRO A 502 -3.98 -24.35 12.50
C PRO A 502 -4.20 -23.72 13.89
N GLY A 503 -5.41 -23.22 14.13
CA GLY A 503 -5.83 -22.68 15.44
C GLY A 503 -5.87 -21.15 15.54
N TYR A 504 -5.80 -20.42 14.42
CA TYR A 504 -6.14 -19.00 14.35
C TYR A 504 -7.48 -18.80 13.62
N SER A 505 -8.26 -17.81 14.07
CA SER A 505 -9.65 -17.57 13.67
C SER A 505 -9.80 -16.37 12.72
N PRO A 506 -10.97 -16.12 12.10
CA PRO A 506 -11.19 -14.96 11.22
C PRO A 506 -10.80 -13.62 11.85
N GLU A 507 -11.01 -13.47 13.16
CA GLU A 507 -10.64 -12.29 13.94
C GLU A 507 -9.12 -12.09 13.98
N SER A 508 -8.33 -13.17 13.90
CA SER A 508 -6.86 -13.10 13.82
C SER A 508 -6.39 -12.52 12.48
N PHE A 509 -7.07 -12.81 11.38
CA PHE A 509 -6.76 -12.20 10.08
C PHE A 509 -7.13 -10.70 10.06
N GLN A 510 -8.27 -10.33 10.67
CA GLN A 510 -8.63 -8.92 10.86
C GLN A 510 -7.62 -8.17 11.73
N LEU A 511 -7.11 -8.80 12.80
CA LEU A 511 -6.05 -8.24 13.64
C LEU A 511 -4.73 -8.12 12.87
N LEU A 512 -4.36 -9.08 12.02
CA LEU A 512 -3.16 -8.94 11.20
C LEU A 512 -3.30 -7.80 10.16
N SER A 513 -4.46 -7.69 9.52
CA SER A 513 -4.78 -6.56 8.63
C SER A 513 -4.68 -5.21 9.35
N HIS A 514 -5.26 -5.07 10.55
CA HIS A 514 -5.12 -3.87 11.40
C HIS A 514 -3.69 -3.65 11.94
N TYR A 515 -2.85 -4.70 11.96
CA TYR A 515 -1.44 -4.53 12.26
C TYR A 515 -0.72 -3.83 11.10
N LEU A 516 -0.85 -4.40 9.91
CA LEU A 516 -0.20 -3.95 8.68
C LEU A 516 -0.67 -2.55 8.27
N ALA A 517 -1.98 -2.30 8.29
CA ALA A 517 -2.59 -1.07 7.82
C ALA A 517 -2.72 0.06 8.87
N THR A 518 -2.31 -0.15 10.13
CA THR A 518 -2.42 0.91 11.15
C THR A 518 -1.47 0.76 12.34
N THR A 519 -1.37 -0.42 12.95
CA THR A 519 -0.64 -0.57 14.22
C THR A 519 0.87 -0.39 14.05
N ALA A 520 1.47 -1.07 13.08
CA ALA A 520 2.89 -0.91 12.75
C ALA A 520 3.24 0.55 12.39
N ASP A 521 2.28 1.29 11.84
CA ASP A 521 2.47 2.68 11.43
C ASP A 521 2.31 3.70 12.57
N CYS A 522 1.60 3.34 13.64
CA CYS A 522 1.64 4.08 14.90
C CYS A 522 2.90 3.74 15.73
N MET A 523 3.50 2.56 15.53
CA MET A 523 4.72 2.12 16.21
C MET A 523 5.99 2.84 15.72
N ALA A 524 6.15 3.05 14.41
CA ALA A 524 7.28 3.80 13.84
C ALA A 524 6.92 5.28 13.61
N ASN A 525 7.79 6.19 14.03
CA ASN A 525 7.57 7.65 13.99
C ASN A 525 7.63 8.25 12.57
N GLY A 526 8.04 7.48 11.55
CA GLY A 526 8.10 7.95 10.16
C GLY A 526 9.29 8.83 9.83
N SER A 527 10.36 8.82 10.63
CA SER A 527 11.62 9.54 10.31
C SER A 527 12.37 8.93 9.12
N THR A 528 11.99 7.73 8.68
CA THR A 528 12.51 7.07 7.49
C THR A 528 11.34 6.52 6.66
N PRO A 529 11.49 6.33 5.34
CA PRO A 529 10.46 5.72 4.50
C PRO A 529 10.27 4.21 4.73
N VAL A 530 11.16 3.54 5.48
CA VAL A 530 11.15 2.08 5.65
C VAL A 530 10.73 1.74 7.08
N ASN A 531 9.50 1.24 7.25
CA ASN A 531 8.99 0.82 8.55
C ASN A 531 9.55 -0.57 8.96
N PRO A 532 10.43 -0.68 9.98
CA PRO A 532 11.03 -1.95 10.39
C PRO A 532 10.03 -2.91 11.06
N PHE A 533 8.92 -2.41 11.61
CA PHE A 533 7.84 -3.27 12.09
C PHE A 533 7.16 -4.03 10.93
N LEU A 534 7.16 -3.47 9.72
CA LEU A 534 6.70 -4.16 8.51
C LEU A 534 7.81 -4.99 7.88
N VAL A 535 8.99 -4.42 7.58
CA VAL A 535 10.01 -5.12 6.78
C VAL A 535 10.91 -6.08 7.56
N GLN A 536 10.92 -6.02 8.90
CA GLN A 536 11.71 -6.94 9.73
C GLN A 536 10.84 -7.79 10.67
N ILE A 537 9.94 -7.17 11.44
CA ILE A 537 9.18 -7.87 12.48
C ILE A 537 8.12 -8.82 11.88
N VAL A 538 7.37 -8.41 10.85
CA VAL A 538 6.35 -9.27 10.22
C VAL A 538 6.96 -10.52 9.55
N PRO A 539 8.03 -10.44 8.73
CA PRO A 539 8.73 -11.62 8.22
C PRO A 539 9.24 -12.54 9.35
N LEU A 540 9.82 -11.98 10.40
CA LEU A 540 10.30 -12.76 11.55
C LEU A 540 9.13 -13.43 12.31
N ALA A 541 7.97 -12.76 12.39
CA ALA A 541 6.76 -13.31 12.98
C ALA A 541 6.24 -14.55 12.25
N PHE A 542 6.31 -14.60 10.92
CA PHE A 542 5.94 -15.79 10.14
C PHE A 542 6.85 -17.01 10.34
N THR A 543 8.00 -16.85 11.01
CA THR A 543 8.86 -17.98 11.42
C THR A 543 8.55 -18.48 12.85
N SER A 544 7.73 -17.77 13.64
CA SER A 544 7.64 -17.96 15.09
C SER A 544 6.23 -17.74 15.65
N ASP A 545 5.60 -18.81 16.16
CA ASP A 545 4.27 -18.77 16.80
C ASP A 545 4.18 -17.74 17.94
N LEU A 546 5.29 -17.51 18.65
CA LEU A 546 5.40 -16.50 19.71
C LEU A 546 5.29 -15.08 19.12
N LEU A 547 6.11 -14.78 18.11
CA LEU A 547 6.15 -13.44 17.53
C LEU A 547 4.87 -13.11 16.76
N LEU A 548 4.29 -14.07 16.03
CA LEU A 548 2.98 -13.88 15.39
C LEU A 548 1.88 -13.62 16.42
N GLN A 549 1.83 -14.39 17.51
CA GLN A 549 0.87 -14.13 18.57
C GLN A 549 1.07 -12.74 19.20
N LEU A 550 2.32 -12.27 19.35
CA LEU A 550 2.64 -10.93 19.86
C LEU A 550 2.21 -9.81 18.90
N VAL A 551 2.46 -9.95 17.60
CA VAL A 551 1.98 -9.02 16.56
C VAL A 551 0.45 -8.90 16.59
N LEU A 552 -0.26 -10.03 16.71
CA LEU A 552 -1.72 -10.05 16.86
C LEU A 552 -2.18 -9.42 18.17
N THR A 553 -1.44 -9.61 19.27
CA THR A 553 -1.73 -8.99 20.57
C THR A 553 -1.52 -7.48 20.56
N GLN A 554 -0.45 -6.98 19.94
CA GLN A 554 -0.21 -5.54 19.76
C GLN A 554 -1.36 -4.89 18.97
N SER A 555 -1.78 -5.54 17.88
CA SER A 555 -2.93 -5.09 17.09
C SER A 555 -4.23 -5.07 17.90
N ALA A 556 -4.48 -6.12 18.69
CA ALA A 556 -5.69 -6.21 19.52
C ALA A 556 -5.72 -5.15 20.63
N ALA A 557 -4.58 -4.92 21.29
CA ALA A 557 -4.39 -3.87 22.28
C ALA A 557 -4.66 -2.46 21.69
N HIS A 558 -3.99 -2.13 20.58
CA HIS A 558 -4.16 -0.85 19.88
C HIS A 558 -5.62 -0.66 19.41
N ARG A 559 -6.23 -1.70 18.82
CA ARG A 559 -7.63 -1.65 18.38
C ARG A 559 -8.60 -1.44 19.54
N ALA A 560 -8.45 -2.18 20.64
CA ALA A 560 -9.30 -2.05 21.82
C ALA A 560 -9.25 -0.65 22.43
N PHE A 561 -8.04 -0.09 22.58
CA PHE A 561 -7.86 1.28 23.06
C PHE A 561 -8.45 2.32 22.10
N ARG A 562 -8.17 2.21 20.79
CA ARG A 562 -8.70 3.11 19.75
C ARG A 562 -10.24 3.08 19.68
N CYS A 563 -10.85 1.92 19.96
CA CYS A 563 -12.30 1.74 20.09
C CYS A 563 -12.87 2.10 21.48
N ARG A 564 -12.03 2.50 22.45
CA ARG A 564 -12.38 2.83 23.84
C ARG A 564 -13.13 1.69 24.56
N ASN A 565 -12.69 0.45 24.35
CA ASN A 565 -13.25 -0.75 24.98
C ASN A 565 -12.23 -1.39 25.95
N ASP A 566 -12.18 -0.89 27.18
CA ASP A 566 -11.30 -1.43 28.24
C ASP A 566 -11.61 -2.91 28.58
N SER A 567 -12.80 -3.38 28.20
CA SER A 567 -13.32 -4.75 28.36
C SER A 567 -13.22 -5.61 27.09
N ASP A 568 -12.33 -5.31 26.14
CA ASP A 568 -12.17 -6.12 24.92
C ASP A 568 -11.64 -7.54 25.23
N GLU A 569 -12.54 -8.51 25.20
CA GLU A 569 -12.26 -9.94 25.45
C GLU A 569 -11.25 -10.52 24.44
N VAL A 570 -11.23 -10.01 23.19
CA VAL A 570 -10.28 -10.46 22.16
C VAL A 570 -8.87 -9.99 22.52
N ALA A 571 -8.72 -8.73 22.93
CA ALA A 571 -7.45 -8.19 23.40
C ALA A 571 -6.94 -8.94 24.65
N GLN A 572 -7.80 -9.19 25.64
CA GLN A 572 -7.40 -9.96 26.84
C GLN A 572 -7.05 -11.43 26.51
N SER A 573 -7.77 -12.06 25.58
CA SER A 573 -7.51 -13.44 25.12
C SER A 573 -6.16 -13.55 24.41
N HIS A 574 -5.91 -12.69 23.42
CA HIS A 574 -4.63 -12.64 22.71
C HIS A 574 -3.46 -12.30 23.64
N TYR A 575 -3.65 -11.34 24.56
CA TYR A 575 -2.66 -10.99 25.58
C TYR A 575 -2.30 -12.17 26.49
N THR A 576 -3.31 -12.89 26.99
CA THR A 576 -3.11 -14.09 27.82
C THR A 576 -2.36 -15.18 27.07
N LYS A 577 -2.70 -15.42 25.80
CA LYS A 577 -2.02 -16.41 24.94
C LYS A 577 -0.58 -16.01 24.62
N ALA A 578 -0.31 -14.72 24.42
CA ALA A 578 1.06 -14.20 24.24
C ALA A 578 1.92 -14.43 25.49
N LEU A 579 1.42 -14.08 26.68
CA LEU A 579 2.13 -14.32 27.94
C LEU A 579 2.43 -15.82 28.17
N GLN A 580 1.50 -16.71 27.83
CA GLN A 580 1.70 -18.16 27.92
C GLN A 580 2.82 -18.65 26.98
N LEU A 581 2.82 -18.23 25.71
CA LEU A 581 3.87 -18.58 24.75
C LEU A 581 5.23 -17.97 25.13
N PHE A 582 5.26 -16.72 25.60
CA PHE A 582 6.50 -16.05 26.02
C PHE A 582 7.11 -16.76 27.23
N ARG A 583 6.30 -17.06 28.25
CA ARG A 583 6.74 -17.83 29.43
C ARG A 583 7.26 -19.21 29.05
N LYS A 584 6.59 -19.92 28.13
CA LYS A 584 7.06 -21.21 27.60
C LYS A 584 8.43 -21.06 26.94
N GLY A 585 8.59 -20.10 26.01
CA GLY A 585 9.85 -19.86 25.31
C GLY A 585 11.00 -19.54 26.27
N VAL A 586 10.76 -18.72 27.31
CA VAL A 586 11.74 -18.45 28.37
C VAL A 586 12.13 -19.74 29.12
N THR A 587 11.17 -20.63 29.43
CA THR A 587 11.49 -21.93 30.04
C THR A 587 12.29 -22.83 29.09
N ASP A 588 11.91 -22.93 27.82
CA ASP A 588 12.63 -23.75 26.83
C ASP A 588 14.06 -23.24 26.55
N PHE A 589 14.31 -21.94 26.68
CA PHE A 589 15.64 -21.33 26.58
C PHE A 589 16.49 -21.52 27.86
N ILE A 590 15.88 -21.46 29.05
CA ILE A 590 16.55 -21.76 30.33
C ILE A 590 16.94 -23.25 30.42
N ASP A 591 16.06 -24.13 29.96
CA ASP A 591 16.30 -25.59 29.84
C ASP A 591 17.32 -25.94 28.73
N GLY A 592 17.78 -24.96 27.95
CA GLY A 592 18.74 -25.16 26.86
C GLY A 592 18.19 -25.89 25.63
N LYS A 593 16.86 -26.00 25.48
CA LYS A 593 16.20 -26.57 24.30
C LYS A 593 16.25 -25.62 23.12
N GLU A 594 16.10 -24.32 23.38
CA GLU A 594 16.36 -23.23 22.44
C GLU A 594 17.68 -22.54 22.80
N SER A 595 18.48 -22.20 21.79
CA SER A 595 19.81 -21.61 21.93
C SER A 595 19.92 -20.18 21.38
N ASN A 596 19.02 -19.81 20.46
CA ASN A 596 18.98 -18.49 19.82
C ASN A 596 18.09 -17.52 20.62
N PRO A 597 18.64 -16.44 21.22
CA PRO A 597 17.84 -15.48 21.97
C PRO A 597 16.94 -14.59 21.11
N LEU A 598 17.07 -14.59 19.77
CA LEU A 598 16.39 -13.63 18.87
C LEU A 598 14.88 -13.53 19.11
N MET A 599 14.18 -14.67 19.10
CA MET A 599 12.71 -14.70 19.24
C MET A 599 12.22 -14.20 20.61
N LEU A 600 13.03 -14.39 21.67
CA LEU A 600 12.73 -13.88 23.00
C LEU A 600 13.13 -12.42 23.18
N THR A 601 14.23 -11.97 22.57
CA THR A 601 14.69 -10.58 22.61
C THR A 601 13.67 -9.67 21.91
N VAL A 602 13.31 -10.03 20.67
CA VAL A 602 12.26 -9.34 19.92
C VAL A 602 10.92 -9.47 20.63
N GLY A 603 10.59 -10.67 21.14
CA GLY A 603 9.34 -10.88 21.85
C GLY A 603 9.18 -10.01 23.11
N ALA A 604 10.27 -9.79 23.86
CA ALA A 604 10.28 -8.91 25.02
C ALA A 604 10.05 -7.44 24.63
N LEU A 605 10.69 -6.96 23.56
CA LEU A 605 10.45 -5.60 23.03
C LEU A 605 9.01 -5.44 22.50
N LEU A 606 8.45 -6.45 21.83
CA LEU A 606 7.04 -6.40 21.41
C LEU A 606 6.07 -6.39 22.60
N MET A 607 6.38 -7.07 23.70
CA MET A 607 5.63 -6.92 24.96
C MET A 607 5.75 -5.49 25.52
N CYS A 608 6.94 -4.87 25.51
CA CYS A 608 7.08 -3.47 25.94
C CYS A 608 6.11 -2.53 25.21
N PHE A 609 6.06 -2.57 23.87
CA PHE A 609 5.08 -1.74 23.15
C PHE A 609 3.62 -2.18 23.39
N THR A 610 3.36 -3.46 23.67
CA THR A 610 2.00 -3.91 24.05
C THR A 610 1.52 -3.16 25.29
N GLU A 611 2.37 -2.97 26.30
CA GLU A 611 2.03 -2.20 27.50
C GLU A 611 1.93 -0.69 27.24
N THR A 612 2.80 -0.13 26.39
CA THR A 612 2.68 1.25 25.87
C THR A 612 1.32 1.50 25.20
N ALA A 613 0.90 0.61 24.29
CA ALA A 613 -0.33 0.76 23.53
C ALA A 613 -1.59 0.65 24.42
N ARG A 614 -1.56 -0.23 25.42
CA ARG A 614 -2.63 -0.37 26.44
C ARG A 614 -2.64 0.79 27.45
N GLY A 615 -1.55 1.54 27.55
CA GLY A 615 -1.36 2.56 28.58
C GLY A 615 -1.26 1.92 29.96
N ASP A 616 -0.17 1.20 30.19
CA ASP A 616 0.20 0.52 31.45
C ASP A 616 -0.08 1.38 32.71
N MET A 617 -0.39 0.69 33.79
CA MET A 617 -0.65 1.26 35.12
C MET A 617 -0.04 0.41 36.24
N ASN A 618 0.75 -0.62 35.93
CA ASN A 618 1.42 -1.48 36.91
C ASN A 618 2.95 -1.46 36.78
N GLY A 619 3.51 -0.85 35.73
CA GLY A 619 4.95 -0.90 35.43
C GLY A 619 5.42 -2.23 34.83
N THR A 620 4.48 -3.04 34.31
CA THR A 620 4.71 -4.31 33.60
C THR A 620 5.77 -4.17 32.49
N ILE A 621 5.84 -3.00 31.84
CA ILE A 621 6.86 -2.70 30.82
C ILE A 621 8.31 -2.83 31.33
N PHE A 622 8.59 -2.55 32.61
CA PHE A 622 9.95 -2.60 33.17
C PHE A 622 10.46 -4.05 33.32
N ASP A 623 9.57 -5.01 33.59
CA ASP A 623 9.91 -6.44 33.62
C ASP A 623 10.31 -6.93 32.21
N HIS A 624 9.52 -6.55 31.20
CA HIS A 624 9.81 -6.88 29.81
C HIS A 624 11.10 -6.21 29.30
N LEU A 625 11.36 -4.96 29.68
CA LEU A 625 12.59 -4.25 29.36
C LEU A 625 13.82 -4.88 30.03
N SER A 626 13.69 -5.35 31.27
CA SER A 626 14.76 -6.05 32.00
C SER A 626 15.07 -7.42 31.40
N ALA A 627 14.04 -8.14 30.93
CA ALA A 627 14.20 -9.36 30.16
C ALA A 627 14.89 -9.11 28.80
N ALA A 628 14.46 -8.06 28.08
CA ALA A 628 15.06 -7.67 26.79
C ALA A 628 16.57 -7.39 26.91
N ASN A 629 17.00 -6.62 27.94
CA ASN A 629 18.41 -6.32 28.21
C ASN A 629 19.26 -7.60 28.32
N SER A 630 18.79 -8.53 29.15
CA SER A 630 19.47 -9.79 29.48
C SER A 630 19.66 -10.71 28.26
N LEU A 631 18.71 -10.66 27.31
CA LEU A 631 18.74 -11.45 26.08
C LEU A 631 19.53 -10.74 24.97
N LEU A 632 19.44 -9.41 24.89
CA LEU A 632 20.04 -8.59 23.85
C LEU A 632 21.57 -8.63 23.86
N ILE A 633 22.21 -8.60 25.03
CA ILE A 633 23.67 -8.74 25.15
C ILE A 633 24.13 -10.03 24.46
N ARG A 634 23.43 -11.14 24.70
CA ARG A 634 23.72 -12.45 24.10
C ARG A 634 23.40 -12.47 22.59
N LEU A 635 22.32 -11.84 22.15
CA LEU A 635 21.99 -11.67 20.72
C LEU A 635 23.12 -10.96 19.96
N LEU A 636 23.67 -9.88 20.53
CA LEU A 636 24.70 -9.05 19.92
C LEU A 636 26.12 -9.67 19.94
N THR A 637 26.28 -10.87 20.52
CA THR A 637 27.48 -11.71 20.35
C THR A 637 27.40 -12.68 19.17
N GLN A 638 26.23 -12.85 18.54
CA GLN A 638 26.10 -13.67 17.33
C GLN A 638 26.67 -12.95 16.10
N SER A 639 27.06 -13.70 15.06
CA SER A 639 27.59 -13.16 13.80
C SER A 639 26.54 -12.36 13.02
N ASP A 640 26.95 -11.48 12.10
CA ASP A 640 26.04 -10.72 11.23
C ASP A 640 25.34 -11.61 10.18
N SER A 641 25.89 -12.80 9.95
CA SER A 641 25.24 -13.86 9.20
C SER A 641 24.09 -14.50 10.00
N ALA A 642 24.20 -14.57 11.34
CA ALA A 642 23.21 -15.20 12.21
C ALA A 642 22.01 -14.30 12.51
N VAL A 643 22.25 -13.00 12.69
CA VAL A 643 21.20 -11.99 12.81
C VAL A 643 21.59 -10.85 11.87
N PRO A 644 20.79 -10.55 10.83
CA PRO A 644 21.12 -9.51 9.86
C PRO A 644 21.47 -8.18 10.53
N LYS A 645 22.46 -7.46 9.96
CA LYS A 645 22.97 -6.22 10.55
C LYS A 645 21.84 -5.21 10.82
N ASP A 646 20.91 -5.04 9.89
CA ASP A 646 19.83 -4.05 10.02
C ASP A 646 18.79 -4.44 11.09
N LEU A 647 18.66 -5.74 11.38
CA LEU A 647 17.87 -6.25 12.52
C LEU A 647 18.61 -6.04 13.84
N LYS A 648 19.95 -6.16 13.88
CA LYS A 648 20.73 -5.73 15.06
C LYS A 648 20.60 -4.23 15.29
N ASN A 649 20.77 -3.42 14.24
CA ASN A 649 20.67 -1.95 14.32
C ASN A 649 19.30 -1.54 14.88
N PHE A 650 18.20 -2.06 14.32
CA PHE A 650 16.85 -1.76 14.79
C PHE A 650 16.57 -2.26 16.21
N VAL A 651 17.02 -3.46 16.59
CA VAL A 651 16.84 -3.98 17.96
C VAL A 651 17.69 -3.19 18.98
N ILE A 652 18.87 -2.71 18.60
CA ILE A 652 19.67 -1.75 19.40
C ILE A 652 18.92 -0.43 19.54
N GLU A 653 18.40 0.12 18.43
CA GLU A 653 17.62 1.36 18.42
C GLU A 653 16.43 1.28 19.38
N TYR A 654 15.58 0.26 19.18
CA TYR A 654 14.36 0.01 19.93
C TYR A 654 14.64 -0.18 21.42
N TYR A 655 15.63 -1.01 21.78
CA TYR A 655 16.03 -1.15 23.18
C TYR A 655 16.53 0.18 23.76
N THR A 656 17.42 0.89 23.06
CA THR A 656 18.04 2.13 23.56
C THR A 656 17.00 3.24 23.74
N TYR A 657 16.13 3.45 22.75
CA TYR A 657 15.02 4.37 22.80
C TYR A 657 14.13 4.06 24.01
N THR A 658 13.53 2.87 24.08
CA THR A 658 12.63 2.49 25.17
C THR A 658 13.33 2.53 26.53
N ALA A 659 14.59 2.12 26.65
CA ALA A 659 15.35 2.17 27.89
C ALA A 659 15.55 3.60 28.41
N THR A 660 16.06 4.50 27.56
CA THR A 660 16.39 5.88 27.94
C THR A 660 15.15 6.71 28.28
N VAL A 661 14.10 6.69 27.45
CA VAL A 661 12.87 7.48 27.73
C VAL A 661 12.09 6.95 28.94
N SER A 662 12.26 5.68 29.30
CA SER A 662 11.66 5.10 30.51
C SER A 662 12.38 5.50 31.81
N MET A 663 13.58 6.07 31.76
CA MET A 663 14.32 6.44 32.97
C MET A 663 13.63 7.53 33.81
N ILE A 664 12.90 8.44 33.16
CA ILE A 664 12.17 9.53 33.84
C ILE A 664 11.00 9.02 34.71
N SER A 665 10.56 7.78 34.47
CA SER A 665 9.53 7.09 35.25
C SER A 665 10.09 6.33 36.46
N ILE A 666 11.42 6.39 36.69
CA ILE A 666 12.11 5.81 37.86
C ILE A 666 12.38 6.92 38.88
N ASP A 667 12.20 6.65 40.18
CA ASP A 667 12.59 7.63 41.20
C ASP A 667 14.12 7.63 41.39
N ALA A 668 14.76 8.69 40.89
CA ALA A 668 16.19 8.93 41.01
C ALA A 668 16.68 8.98 42.47
N ARG A 669 15.81 9.25 43.45
CA ARG A 669 16.15 9.30 44.88
C ARG A 669 16.28 7.90 45.51
N VAL A 670 15.77 6.86 44.84
CA VAL A 670 15.67 5.49 45.40
C VAL A 670 16.39 4.45 44.54
N SER A 671 16.37 4.61 43.22
CA SER A 671 16.93 3.61 42.29
C SER A 671 18.39 3.88 41.89
N ARG A 672 19.12 2.78 41.67
CA ARG A 672 20.45 2.75 41.04
C ARG A 672 20.43 2.08 39.66
N GLN A 673 19.23 1.83 39.10
CA GLN A 673 19.06 1.01 37.92
C GLN A 673 19.23 1.83 36.63
N LEU A 674 20.42 1.77 36.05
CA LEU A 674 20.65 2.14 34.66
C LEU A 674 20.17 0.99 33.76
N PHE A 675 19.17 1.25 32.90
CA PHE A 675 18.72 0.25 31.92
C PHE A 675 19.74 0.08 30.78
N LEU A 676 20.37 1.16 30.32
CA LEU A 676 21.43 1.10 29.32
C LEU A 676 22.77 0.69 29.98
N ASN A 677 23.35 -0.41 29.51
CA ASN A 677 24.68 -0.86 29.92
C ASN A 677 25.75 -0.39 28.92
N PHE A 678 27.03 -0.41 29.32
CA PHE A 678 28.15 0.11 28.53
C PHE A 678 28.28 -0.54 27.14
N ASP A 679 28.08 -1.86 27.01
CA ASP A 679 28.19 -2.56 25.72
C ASP A 679 27.07 -2.14 24.76
N LEU A 680 25.86 -1.89 25.28
CA LEU A 680 24.73 -1.37 24.49
C LEU A 680 24.90 0.11 24.15
N GLU A 681 25.39 0.92 25.09
CA GLU A 681 25.70 2.34 24.84
C GLU A 681 26.76 2.48 23.74
N GLN A 682 27.85 1.71 23.82
CA GLN A 682 28.91 1.73 22.80
C GLN A 682 28.37 1.35 21.41
N ARG A 683 27.48 0.35 21.34
CA ARG A 683 26.86 -0.09 20.08
C ARG A 683 25.82 0.90 19.54
N ALA A 684 25.09 1.60 20.41
CA ALA A 684 24.22 2.69 20.00
C ALA A 684 25.04 3.91 19.50
N ARG A 685 26.19 4.20 20.12
CA ARG A 685 27.14 5.22 19.62
C ARG A 685 27.75 4.83 18.27
N GLN A 686 28.00 3.53 18.01
CA GLN A 686 28.45 3.05 16.70
C GLN A 686 27.43 3.28 15.56
N LEU A 687 26.14 3.44 15.86
CA LEU A 687 25.15 3.85 14.85
C LEU A 687 25.38 5.31 14.41
N LEU A 688 25.77 6.20 15.33
CA LEU A 688 26.01 7.61 15.04
C LEU A 688 27.17 7.85 14.05
N GLU A 689 28.07 6.87 13.87
CA GLU A 689 29.20 6.94 12.94
C GLU A 689 28.77 7.08 11.46
N SER A 690 27.49 6.85 11.14
CA SER A 690 26.95 6.93 9.77
C SER A 690 25.69 7.82 9.64
N GLU A 691 25.64 8.95 10.36
CA GLU A 691 24.50 9.90 10.36
C GLU A 691 23.12 9.21 10.54
N TYR A 692 23.06 8.23 11.45
CA TYR A 692 21.93 7.31 11.56
C TYR A 692 20.62 8.02 11.92
N VAL A 693 19.61 7.82 11.08
CA VAL A 693 18.22 8.21 11.33
C VAL A 693 17.40 6.96 11.61
N GLY A 694 16.97 6.79 12.85
CA GLY A 694 16.18 5.64 13.31
C GLY A 694 14.65 5.86 13.20
N ASN A 695 13.87 4.79 13.29
CA ASN A 695 12.40 4.84 13.15
C ASN A 695 11.64 5.11 14.46
N LEU A 696 12.36 5.23 15.57
CA LEU A 696 11.86 5.57 16.91
C LEU A 696 12.59 6.80 17.46
N CYS A 697 13.91 6.86 17.26
CA CYS A 697 14.79 7.95 17.72
C CYS A 697 15.10 9.03 16.66
N GLY A 698 14.61 8.90 15.42
CA GLY A 698 14.91 9.85 14.34
C GLY A 698 16.42 10.13 14.24
N CYS A 699 16.80 11.40 14.06
CA CYS A 699 18.20 11.83 14.13
C CYS A 699 18.69 12.14 15.55
N TRP A 700 17.84 12.06 16.58
CA TRP A 700 18.14 12.53 17.94
C TRP A 700 18.63 11.42 18.90
N LEU A 701 19.11 10.29 18.37
CA LEU A 701 19.71 9.20 19.16
C LEU A 701 20.85 9.69 20.07
N GLU A 702 21.69 10.62 19.59
CA GLU A 702 22.77 11.22 20.38
C GLU A 702 22.26 11.96 21.63
N LEU A 703 21.08 12.61 21.52
CA LEU A 703 20.43 13.25 22.67
C LEU A 703 19.92 12.20 23.68
N LEU A 704 19.29 11.12 23.21
CA LEU A 704 18.82 10.04 24.09
C LEU A 704 19.97 9.39 24.87
N LEU A 705 21.14 9.25 24.23
CA LEU A 705 22.37 8.74 24.86
C LEU A 705 23.02 9.69 25.88
N MET A 706 22.49 10.90 26.07
CA MET A 706 22.85 11.79 27.19
C MET A 706 21.87 11.70 28.37
N ILE A 707 20.68 11.10 28.22
CA ILE A 707 19.70 10.95 29.31
C ILE A 707 20.29 10.21 30.53
N PRO A 708 21.06 9.10 30.39
CA PRO A 708 21.67 8.44 31.54
C PRO A 708 22.63 9.33 32.33
N CYS A 709 23.44 10.15 31.66
CA CYS A 709 24.38 11.06 32.30
C CYS A 709 23.66 12.18 33.07
N ILE A 710 22.55 12.70 32.52
CA ILE A 710 21.72 13.70 33.19
C ILE A 710 20.98 13.09 34.39
N PHE A 711 20.42 11.89 34.23
CA PHE A 711 19.79 11.12 35.31
C PHE A 711 20.75 10.91 36.49
N ASP A 712 21.98 10.49 36.20
CA ASP A 712 23.02 10.24 37.20
C ASP A 712 23.49 11.50 37.92
N LEU A 713 23.65 12.62 37.18
CA LEU A 713 23.98 13.93 37.73
C LEU A 713 22.88 14.43 38.70
N GLY A 714 21.62 14.42 38.28
CA GLY A 714 20.51 14.82 39.14
C GLY A 714 20.30 13.89 40.34
N ARG A 715 20.51 12.57 40.17
CA ARG A 715 20.49 11.60 41.29
C ARG A 715 21.49 11.99 42.38
N GLN A 716 22.72 12.34 42.03
CA GLN A 716 23.76 12.73 42.99
C GLN A 716 23.34 13.92 43.87
N TRP A 717 22.50 14.82 43.35
CA TRP A 717 22.01 16.00 44.08
C TRP A 717 20.67 15.80 44.80
N MET A 718 20.02 14.63 44.67
CA MET A 718 18.70 14.36 45.28
C MET A 718 18.68 13.20 46.30
N MET A 719 19.76 12.43 46.45
CA MET A 719 19.72 11.12 47.14
C MET A 719 19.91 11.11 48.67
N GLU A 720 20.10 12.25 49.35
CA GLU A 720 20.31 12.29 50.81
C GLU A 720 19.38 13.26 51.56
N ASP A 721 18.85 12.81 52.71
CA ASP A 721 17.87 13.54 53.52
C ASP A 721 18.48 14.79 54.21
N GLY A 722 18.04 15.97 53.78
CA GLY A 722 17.97 17.14 54.65
C GLY A 722 19.19 18.03 54.80
N GLN A 723 20.30 17.80 54.07
CA GLN A 723 21.35 18.82 53.88
C GLN A 723 21.74 19.00 52.41
N PRO A 724 21.79 20.25 51.90
CA PRO A 724 22.22 20.51 50.53
C PRO A 724 23.74 20.39 50.44
N ASN A 725 24.23 19.30 49.84
CA ASN A 725 25.62 19.24 49.38
C ASN A 725 25.84 20.30 48.29
N LEU A 726 26.93 21.06 48.43
CA LEU A 726 27.38 21.96 47.37
C LEU A 726 27.90 21.12 46.19
N PRO A 727 27.50 21.41 44.92
CA PRO A 727 28.00 20.69 43.77
C PRO A 727 29.54 20.67 43.72
N THR A 728 30.12 19.52 43.41
CA THR A 728 31.57 19.42 43.26
C THR A 728 32.05 20.17 42.01
N ALA A 729 33.34 20.46 41.93
CA ALA A 729 33.93 21.04 40.72
C ALA A 729 33.75 20.13 39.49
N ASP A 730 33.72 18.80 39.70
CA ASP A 730 33.51 17.82 38.66
C ASP A 730 32.03 17.76 38.23
N ASP A 731 31.08 17.90 39.15
CA ASP A 731 29.64 17.96 38.81
C ASP A 731 29.34 19.22 37.98
N ILE A 732 29.93 20.36 38.34
CA ILE A 732 29.79 21.63 37.61
C ILE A 732 30.42 21.52 36.21
N ALA A 733 31.58 20.87 36.09
CA ALA A 733 32.21 20.59 34.81
C ALA A 733 31.38 19.63 33.95
N MET A 734 30.76 18.60 34.56
CA MET A 734 29.87 17.65 33.88
C MET A 734 28.58 18.34 33.38
N PHE A 735 27.94 19.16 34.22
CA PHE A 735 26.79 19.98 33.83
C PHE A 735 27.13 20.90 32.64
N GLY A 736 28.22 21.66 32.73
CA GLY A 736 28.67 22.55 31.66
C GLY A 736 29.04 21.81 30.37
N SER A 737 29.61 20.61 30.48
CA SER A 737 29.92 19.74 29.34
C SER A 737 28.66 19.21 28.66
N LEU A 738 27.67 18.74 29.42
CA LEU A 738 26.37 18.28 28.90
C LEU A 738 25.60 19.43 28.26
N GLN A 739 25.54 20.60 28.91
CA GLN A 739 24.91 21.80 28.35
C GLN A 739 25.58 22.20 27.01
N ALA A 740 26.91 22.21 26.96
CA ALA A 740 27.65 22.55 25.74
C ALA A 740 27.45 21.54 24.61
N GLN A 741 27.28 20.24 24.91
CA GLN A 741 26.95 19.22 23.92
C GLN A 741 25.53 19.41 23.39
N ILE A 742 24.52 19.51 24.26
CA ILE A 742 23.12 19.69 23.85
C ILE A 742 22.93 20.99 23.05
N LEU A 743 23.59 22.10 23.42
CA LEU A 743 23.51 23.36 22.68
C LEU A 743 24.23 23.35 21.32
N ARG A 744 25.27 22.52 21.15
CA ARG A 744 25.99 22.36 19.86
C ARG A 744 25.28 21.41 18.91
N TRP A 745 24.47 20.49 19.45
CA TRP A 745 23.74 19.51 18.65
C TRP A 745 22.75 20.18 17.67
N ALA A 746 22.57 19.55 16.51
CA ALA A 746 21.59 19.94 15.52
C ALA A 746 21.07 18.71 14.76
N PRO A 747 19.79 18.70 14.32
CA PRO A 747 19.33 17.73 13.34
C PRO A 747 20.17 17.81 12.06
N TYR A 748 20.41 16.67 11.41
CA TYR A 748 21.15 16.64 10.14
C TYR A 748 20.42 17.46 9.06
N PRO A 749 21.12 18.20 8.18
CA PRO A 749 20.47 19.01 7.12
C PRO A 749 19.66 18.20 6.09
N SER A 750 19.77 16.88 6.12
CA SER A 750 19.18 15.92 5.19
C SER A 750 17.81 15.37 5.62
N VAL A 751 17.36 15.61 6.86
CA VAL A 751 16.08 15.07 7.37
C VAL A 751 14.88 15.93 6.98
N THR A 752 13.66 15.36 7.03
CA THR A 752 12.43 16.10 6.72
C THR A 752 12.15 17.20 7.75
N PRO A 753 11.33 18.22 7.42
CA PRO A 753 10.96 19.29 8.36
C PRO A 753 10.36 18.77 9.67
N GLU A 754 9.59 17.69 9.63
CA GLU A 754 8.98 17.05 10.79
C GLU A 754 10.04 16.44 11.72
N VAL A 755 11.01 15.73 11.15
CA VAL A 755 12.13 15.13 11.90
C VAL A 755 13.05 16.22 12.45
N PHE A 756 13.29 17.29 11.70
CA PHE A 756 14.04 18.45 12.15
C PHE A 756 13.36 19.13 13.34
N MET A 757 12.05 19.40 13.25
CA MET A 757 11.26 19.97 14.35
C MET A 757 11.24 19.05 15.58
N ALA A 758 11.01 17.74 15.39
CA ALA A 758 11.06 16.76 16.48
C ALA A 758 12.42 16.73 17.17
N GLY A 759 13.52 16.78 16.41
CA GLY A 759 14.88 16.90 16.94
C GLY A 759 15.09 18.17 17.78
N ARG A 760 14.57 19.33 17.33
CA ARG A 760 14.61 20.58 18.11
C ARG A 760 13.73 20.52 19.36
N ILE A 761 12.56 19.87 19.31
CA ILE A 761 11.71 19.63 20.48
C ILE A 761 12.44 18.76 21.52
N PHE A 762 13.09 17.67 21.10
CA PHE A 762 13.95 16.87 21.97
C PHE A 762 15.13 17.66 22.54
N GLN A 763 15.80 18.50 21.74
CA GLN A 763 16.90 19.35 22.19
C GLN A 763 16.47 20.27 23.35
N GLN A 764 15.33 20.95 23.23
CA GLN A 764 14.83 21.83 24.28
C GLN A 764 14.36 21.06 25.53
N ALA A 765 13.72 19.90 25.36
CA ALA A 765 13.39 19.02 26.48
C ALA A 765 14.64 18.52 27.23
N MET A 766 15.73 18.19 26.51
CA MET A 766 17.00 17.81 27.12
C MET A 766 17.65 18.94 27.91
N LEU A 767 17.57 20.19 27.43
CA LEU A 767 18.00 21.36 28.19
C LEU A 767 17.15 21.54 29.46
N LEU A 768 15.82 21.42 29.38
CA LEU A 768 14.94 21.50 30.55
C LEU A 768 15.24 20.40 31.58
N TYR A 769 15.47 19.16 31.13
CA TYR A 769 15.79 18.04 32.00
C TYR A 769 17.13 18.25 32.74
N LEU A 770 18.14 18.79 32.04
CA LEU A 770 19.41 19.19 32.64
C LEU A 770 19.25 20.39 33.61
N TYR A 771 18.61 21.48 33.20
CA TYR A 771 18.51 22.71 34.00
C TYR A 771 17.73 22.51 35.31
N THR A 772 16.71 21.65 35.30
CA THR A 772 15.89 21.32 36.48
C THR A 772 16.50 20.25 37.40
N SER A 773 17.67 19.68 37.05
CA SER A 773 18.33 18.64 37.86
C SER A 773 18.99 19.16 39.13
N LEU A 774 19.39 20.44 39.15
CA LEU A 774 20.01 21.08 40.32
C LEU A 774 18.97 21.41 41.39
N GLY A 775 19.15 20.91 42.62
CA GLY A 775 18.21 21.12 43.73
C GLY A 775 17.95 22.58 44.16
N ALA A 776 18.84 23.52 43.78
CA ALA A 776 18.62 24.96 43.98
C ALA A 776 17.84 25.64 42.83
N PHE A 777 17.28 24.84 41.91
CA PHE A 777 16.70 25.27 40.62
C PHE A 777 15.41 24.50 40.26
N SER A 778 14.60 24.10 41.24
CA SER A 778 13.15 24.10 41.03
C SER A 778 12.68 25.55 40.74
N ARG A 779 11.42 25.77 40.34
CA ARG A 779 10.92 27.10 39.92
C ARG A 779 10.65 28.06 41.10
N ALA A 780 11.59 28.12 42.06
CA ALA A 780 11.68 29.16 43.05
C ALA A 780 12.10 30.49 42.39
N GLU A 781 11.53 31.61 42.86
CA GLU A 781 11.57 32.94 42.21
C GLU A 781 12.97 33.57 42.00
N GLN A 782 14.05 32.91 42.43
CA GLN A 782 15.42 33.41 42.46
C GLN A 782 16.45 32.44 41.85
N GLY A 783 16.02 31.37 41.18
CA GLY A 783 16.90 30.38 40.56
C GLY A 783 17.73 30.93 39.38
N ILE A 784 19.05 30.69 39.38
CA ILE A 784 20.00 31.34 38.44
C ILE A 784 19.77 30.91 36.97
N TYR A 785 19.09 29.78 36.72
CA TYR A 785 18.73 29.27 35.39
C TYR A 785 17.26 29.47 35.01
N GLN A 786 16.45 30.18 35.82
CA GLN A 786 15.01 30.40 35.52
C GLN A 786 14.81 30.99 34.11
N GLY A 787 15.61 31.99 33.72
CA GLY A 787 15.55 32.56 32.37
C GLY A 787 16.00 31.62 31.24
N LEU A 788 16.80 30.58 31.52
CA LEU A 788 17.13 29.53 30.54
C LEU A 788 16.02 28.48 30.44
N ILE A 789 15.35 28.18 31.55
CA ILE A 789 14.18 27.31 31.60
C ILE A 789 13.03 27.94 30.80
N ASP A 790 12.71 29.22 31.05
CA ASP A 790 11.62 29.90 30.36
C ASP A 790 11.92 30.13 28.87
N ALA A 791 13.19 30.32 28.49
CA ALA A 791 13.61 30.31 27.08
C ALA A 791 13.40 28.94 26.41
N ALA A 792 13.84 27.85 27.05
CA ALA A 792 13.68 26.50 26.51
C ALA A 792 12.21 26.04 26.44
N ILE A 793 11.36 26.47 27.39
CA ILE A 793 9.90 26.30 27.30
C ILE A 793 9.35 27.06 26.08
N THR A 794 9.76 28.32 25.90
CA THR A 794 9.28 29.16 24.79
C THR A 794 9.64 28.58 23.43
N ASP A 795 10.88 28.14 23.25
CA ASP A 795 11.34 27.48 22.02
C ASP A 795 10.62 26.14 21.81
N ALA A 796 10.51 25.29 22.84
CA ALA A 796 9.84 24.00 22.74
C ALA A 796 8.37 24.15 22.33
N MET A 797 7.64 25.07 22.97
CA MET A 797 6.24 25.37 22.62
C MET A 797 6.12 25.99 21.23
N SER A 798 7.10 26.80 20.80
CA SER A 798 7.15 27.34 19.43
C SER A 798 7.28 26.23 18.38
N TYR A 799 8.19 25.26 18.57
CA TYR A 799 8.32 24.11 17.65
C TYR A 799 7.11 23.17 17.72
N LEU A 800 6.56 22.92 18.90
CA LEU A 800 5.32 22.14 19.06
C LEU A 800 4.13 22.80 18.36
N ASN A 801 4.00 24.13 18.39
CA ASN A 801 2.92 24.84 17.71
C ASN A 801 3.09 24.83 16.16
N GLN A 802 4.32 24.79 15.65
CA GLN A 802 4.60 24.69 14.20
C GLN A 802 4.38 23.27 13.66
N LEU A 803 4.75 22.25 14.42
CA LEU A 803 4.56 20.84 14.04
C LEU A 803 3.08 20.44 14.18
N SER A 804 2.43 19.99 13.10
CA SER A 804 1.06 19.45 13.16
C SER A 804 0.93 18.34 14.21
N ALA A 805 -0.14 18.37 15.00
CA ALA A 805 -0.44 17.35 16.01
C ALA A 805 -0.88 16.00 15.41
N THR A 806 -1.21 15.95 14.12
CA THR A 806 -1.57 14.72 13.38
C THR A 806 -0.39 14.10 12.63
N ALA A 807 0.75 14.79 12.53
CA ALA A 807 1.92 14.29 11.80
C ALA A 807 2.51 13.05 12.50
N ARG A 808 2.87 12.02 11.73
CA ARG A 808 3.30 10.69 12.25
C ARG A 808 4.42 10.75 13.29
N ILE A 809 5.33 11.72 13.17
CA ILE A 809 6.45 11.95 14.08
C ILE A 809 6.03 12.12 15.55
N ASN A 810 4.77 12.51 15.82
CA ASN A 810 4.25 12.68 17.17
C ASN A 810 4.16 11.37 17.98
N SER A 811 4.22 10.17 17.36
CA SER A 811 4.23 8.92 18.13
C SER A 811 5.42 8.81 19.08
N GLY A 812 6.59 9.34 18.68
CA GLY A 812 7.80 9.41 19.51
C GLY A 812 7.95 10.67 20.36
N LEU A 813 6.94 11.54 20.46
CA LEU A 813 7.03 12.83 21.17
C LEU A 813 6.48 12.82 22.61
N CYS A 814 6.00 11.69 23.13
CA CYS A 814 5.48 11.59 24.49
C CYS A 814 6.50 12.04 25.55
N TRP A 815 7.78 11.66 25.43
CA TRP A 815 8.83 12.03 26.40
C TRP A 815 9.10 13.55 26.45
N PRO A 816 9.44 14.23 25.34
CA PRO A 816 9.70 15.68 25.40
C PRO A 816 8.43 16.48 25.72
N ILE A 817 7.24 16.00 25.33
CA ILE A 817 5.96 16.62 25.74
C ILE A 817 5.76 16.51 27.26
N ALA A 818 6.09 15.38 27.90
CA ALA A 818 6.02 15.23 29.35
C ALA A 818 7.03 16.15 30.06
N VAL A 819 8.27 16.22 29.57
CA VAL A 819 9.31 17.09 30.15
C VAL A 819 8.91 18.56 30.04
N VAL A 820 8.58 19.06 28.84
CA VAL A 820 8.15 20.45 28.63
C VAL A 820 6.86 20.73 29.40
N GLY A 821 5.88 19.84 29.30
CA GLY A 821 4.57 19.94 29.96
C GLY A 821 4.67 20.06 31.47
N SER A 822 5.56 19.28 32.11
CA SER A 822 5.78 19.31 33.56
C SER A 822 6.32 20.64 34.09
N CYS A 823 6.90 21.47 33.21
CA CYS A 823 7.41 22.80 33.53
C CYS A 823 6.39 23.93 33.27
N LEU A 824 5.23 23.65 32.66
CA LEU A 824 4.26 24.69 32.27
C LEU A 824 3.43 25.20 33.45
N SER A 825 3.43 26.52 33.63
CA SER A 825 2.56 27.23 34.59
C SER A 825 1.61 28.24 33.95
N ASP A 826 1.77 28.51 32.65
CA ASP A 826 0.86 29.37 31.89
C ASP A 826 -0.35 28.58 31.40
N MET A 827 -1.55 29.11 31.64
CA MET A 827 -2.80 28.41 31.37
C MET A 827 -3.04 28.20 29.87
N ASP A 828 -2.59 29.12 29.01
CA ASP A 828 -2.78 29.02 27.56
C ASP A 828 -1.77 28.03 26.93
N GLN A 829 -0.53 27.99 27.44
CA GLN A 829 0.43 26.93 27.11
C GLN A 829 -0.07 25.55 27.54
N GLN A 830 -0.61 25.41 28.76
CA GLN A 830 -1.24 24.18 29.24
C GLN A 830 -2.43 23.77 28.35
N ASN A 831 -3.31 24.72 27.98
CA ASN A 831 -4.43 24.49 27.07
C ASN A 831 -3.99 24.02 25.67
N SER A 832 -2.94 24.63 25.10
CA SER A 832 -2.38 24.18 23.81
C SER A 832 -1.87 22.74 23.90
N LEU A 833 -1.11 22.40 24.94
CA LEU A 833 -0.55 21.06 25.09
C LEU A 833 -1.62 19.99 25.38
N ARG A 834 -2.66 20.35 26.16
CA ARG A 834 -3.89 19.57 26.38
C ARG A 834 -4.62 19.28 25.06
N GLN A 835 -4.84 20.30 24.23
CA GLN A 835 -5.47 20.14 22.91
C GLN A 835 -4.61 19.28 21.95
N ARG A 836 -3.28 19.46 21.99
CA ARG A 836 -2.33 18.65 21.22
C ARG A 836 -2.44 17.18 21.58
N LEU A 837 -2.35 16.85 22.87
CA LEU A 837 -2.42 15.46 23.35
C LEU A 837 -3.78 14.81 23.04
N HIS A 838 -4.89 15.54 23.16
CA HIS A 838 -6.19 15.05 22.68
C HIS A 838 -6.20 14.72 21.18
N THR A 839 -5.57 15.56 20.34
CA THR A 839 -5.46 15.31 18.90
C THR A 839 -4.59 14.09 18.62
N MET A 840 -3.45 13.94 19.31
CA MET A 840 -2.57 12.78 19.21
C MET A 840 -3.30 11.48 19.61
N VAL A 841 -3.99 11.46 20.76
CA VAL A 841 -4.78 10.30 21.22
C VAL A 841 -5.83 9.89 20.19
N ASN A 842 -6.57 10.84 19.62
CA ASN A 842 -7.60 10.55 18.60
C ASN A 842 -7.02 10.12 17.24
N THR A 843 -5.76 10.49 16.93
CA THR A 843 -5.09 10.14 15.66
C THR A 843 -4.43 8.77 15.73
N PHE A 844 -3.60 8.55 16.76
CA PHE A 844 -2.73 7.38 16.89
C PHE A 844 -3.32 6.26 17.75
N GLY A 845 -4.24 6.57 18.68
CA GLY A 845 -4.88 5.55 19.52
C GLY A 845 -3.92 4.80 20.45
N LEU A 846 -2.89 5.48 20.97
CA LEU A 846 -1.92 4.88 21.90
C LEU A 846 -2.16 5.34 23.35
N GLY A 847 -2.14 4.38 24.28
CA GLY A 847 -2.41 4.62 25.70
C GLY A 847 -1.41 5.53 26.41
N ASN A 848 -0.12 5.45 26.05
CA ASN A 848 0.93 6.34 26.57
C ASN A 848 0.58 7.83 26.41
N MET A 849 -0.06 8.25 25.30
CA MET A 849 -0.47 9.63 25.05
C MET A 849 -1.57 10.09 26.00
N GLN A 850 -2.60 9.28 26.24
CA GLN A 850 -3.69 9.63 27.16
C GLN A 850 -3.18 9.67 28.61
N ARG A 851 -2.31 8.72 28.98
CA ARG A 851 -1.70 8.68 30.32
C ARG A 851 -0.72 9.84 30.53
N THR A 852 0.00 10.27 29.49
CA THR A 852 0.84 11.48 29.51
C THR A 852 -0.01 12.73 29.79
N LEU A 853 -1.18 12.84 29.15
CA LEU A 853 -2.13 13.91 29.46
C LEU A 853 -2.62 13.86 30.91
N LEU A 854 -3.08 12.69 31.38
CA LEU A 854 -3.56 12.53 32.77
C LEU A 854 -2.49 12.86 33.81
N LEU A 855 -1.23 12.49 33.56
CA LEU A 855 -0.09 12.88 34.40
C LEU A 855 0.08 14.40 34.43
N LEU A 856 0.09 15.06 33.27
CA LEU A 856 0.26 16.50 33.17
C LEU A 856 -0.89 17.27 33.83
N GLU A 857 -2.13 16.81 33.70
CA GLU A 857 -3.28 17.40 34.41
C GLU A 857 -3.08 17.41 35.93
N HIS A 858 -2.44 16.39 36.51
CA HIS A 858 -2.09 16.37 37.92
C HIS A 858 -0.87 17.25 38.24
N MET A 859 0.15 17.28 37.39
CA MET A 859 1.33 18.14 37.59
C MET A 859 1.00 19.64 37.45
N TRP A 860 -0.01 20.02 36.68
CA TRP A 860 -0.50 21.40 36.63
C TRP A 860 -1.31 21.83 37.87
N GLN A 861 -1.54 20.92 38.82
CA GLN A 861 -2.20 21.18 40.10
C GLN A 861 -1.22 21.23 41.29
N VAL A 862 0.06 20.85 41.12
CA VAL A 862 1.07 20.95 42.20
C VAL A 862 1.70 22.35 42.25
N PRO A 863 2.25 22.78 43.40
CA PRO A 863 3.02 24.03 43.51
C PRO A 863 4.20 24.10 42.54
N LEU A 864 4.57 25.32 42.13
CA LEU A 864 5.71 25.60 41.24
C LEU A 864 7.05 25.02 41.75
N GLU A 865 7.22 24.91 43.07
CA GLU A 865 8.37 24.31 43.73
C GLU A 865 8.46 22.77 43.56
N ASP A 866 7.34 22.09 43.32
CA ASP A 866 7.25 20.66 43.00
C ASP A 866 7.12 20.39 41.49
N ALA A 867 7.02 21.42 40.65
CA ALA A 867 6.91 21.28 39.19
C ALA A 867 8.22 20.82 38.52
N GLY A 868 8.12 20.32 37.29
CA GLY A 868 9.25 19.88 36.47
C GLY A 868 9.51 18.37 36.45
N PRO A 869 10.40 17.90 35.55
CA PRO A 869 10.47 16.49 35.14
C PRO A 869 10.91 15.53 36.25
N TRP A 870 11.67 16.02 37.23
CA TRP A 870 12.22 15.20 38.33
C TRP A 870 11.16 14.76 39.36
N ASN A 871 9.96 15.33 39.31
CA ASN A 871 8.82 14.88 40.10
C ASN A 871 7.79 14.06 39.30
N ILE A 872 8.04 13.75 38.02
CA ILE A 872 7.18 12.88 37.21
C ILE A 872 6.96 11.52 37.89
N CYS A 873 8.02 10.83 38.34
CA CYS A 873 7.87 9.54 39.04
C CYS A 873 7.12 9.67 40.39
N ARG A 874 7.21 10.82 41.07
CA ARG A 874 6.46 11.08 42.31
C ARG A 874 4.97 11.26 42.02
N ALA A 875 4.61 12.05 41.01
CA ALA A 875 3.23 12.24 40.57
C ALA A 875 2.63 10.92 40.06
N MET A 876 3.40 10.13 39.30
CA MET A 876 3.06 8.76 38.91
C MET A 876 2.67 7.88 40.11
N GLN A 877 3.54 7.81 41.13
CA GLN A 877 3.27 7.05 42.36
C GLN A 877 2.04 7.57 43.12
N GLN A 878 1.91 8.88 43.29
CA GLN A 878 0.81 9.51 44.04
C GLN A 878 -0.55 9.31 43.37
N HIS A 879 -0.61 9.33 42.03
CA HIS A 879 -1.84 9.21 41.26
C HIS A 879 -2.06 7.80 40.66
N GLN A 880 -1.18 6.83 40.96
CA GLN A 880 -1.22 5.45 40.47
C GLN A 880 -1.19 5.34 38.93
N ILE A 881 -0.41 6.21 38.28
CA ILE A 881 -0.14 6.21 36.84
C ILE A 881 1.28 5.65 36.65
N TRP A 882 1.46 4.61 35.82
CA TRP A 882 2.78 3.97 35.65
C TRP A 882 3.09 3.69 34.18
N ILE A 883 3.61 4.71 33.49
CA ILE A 883 3.87 4.65 32.04
C ILE A 883 5.36 4.74 31.69
N SER A 884 5.69 4.15 30.55
CA SER A 884 6.81 4.60 29.73
C SER A 884 6.35 5.67 28.75
N PHE A 885 7.27 6.55 28.35
CA PHE A 885 7.10 7.54 27.31
C PHE A 885 7.67 7.09 25.96
N ALA A 886 8.00 5.80 25.83
CA ALA A 886 8.30 5.13 24.58
C ALA A 886 7.07 5.07 23.66
#